data_AF-A0A4D4JUH6-F1
#
_entry.id   AF-A0A4D4JUH6-F1
#
_cell.length_a   1.000
_cell.length_b   1.000
_cell.length_c   1.000
_cell.angle_alpha   90.00
_cell.angle_beta   90.00
_cell.angle_gamma   90.00
#
_symmetry.space_group_name_H-M   'P 1'
#
loop_
_entity.id
_entity.type
_entity.pdbx_description
1 polymer ?
#
loop_
_entity_poly.entity_id
_entity_poly.type
_entity_poly.pdbx_seq_one_letter_code
_entity_poly.pdbx_strand_id
1 'polypeptide(L)'
;MPMLGNGRRAASGGDERKARAGTLEKALRESVDGEVRFDAGSRGAYSTDGSNYRQVPIGVVVPRTVEAGAEAVAVCARFDAPVLNRGGGTSLGGQCTNAAVVIDWTKYCDRLVSVDTDRRTCVVEPGIVLDELNRRLAAHQLKFGPKPSTHSHCSLGGMIGNNSCGASAQAYGKTVDNVRRLEVLTYDGTRCWVGRTADDEFAAVIAAGGRRAEIYQGLRDIADRYLGDIRRGFPAIPRRVSGYNLESLLPENGFDLARTLVGSEGTLVTVVRAELDLVPVPPYESLLVLGYDDICAAADDVPRLLDNSRPTQLEALDDRMAQLMREENAYLDSLEQFPSGNSWLLLQFSGDTQESVDEQGRTLLRAIGRGEDDGTVTFSDNLRREQKMLRAREAGLGLTARPPDGRETWGGWEDSAVPPERLGDYLRDLKRLFERFGYGLSSLYGHFGQGCVHTRIPFELTSAEGVAAFRDFLVRAADLVTSYGGSLSGEHGDGQARGELLPRMFGDRLVTAFGEVKDLFDPDNRMNPGKVVAPHPVDEDLRLGPHWRPRTHQPHFGYPDDQGSFTHAAMRCVGIGNCRTHTGGVMCPSYQATGEEEHSTRGRARLLFEMLEGHADSTISDGWRSTEVRDALDLCLACKGCKSDCPVGVDMATYKAEFLSHHYAGRLRPAAHYSMGWLPVWARLSRISPRLVNAVLNAPGIARLGKALAGVATERNAPTWHKALGADRPFVIDFRTDPAVPPIPPHAGLDQIEAAATAIVKGDSDREAMVKQGLKAKVQEFLPGRRQRED
;
A
#
# COMPACT_ATOMS: atom_id res chain seq x y z
N MET A 1 -20.39 37.33 22.19
CA MET A 1 -19.56 38.37 22.85
C MET A 1 -19.84 38.33 24.33
N PRO A 2 -18.85 38.48 25.25
CA PRO A 2 -17.57 39.20 25.11
C PRO A 2 -16.36 38.22 25.02
N MET A 3 -15.38 38.33 24.11
CA MET A 3 -14.32 39.35 23.94
C MET A 3 -13.62 39.74 25.26
N LEU A 4 -12.42 39.22 25.50
CA LEU A 4 -11.28 39.94 26.10
C LEU A 4 -9.97 39.16 25.88
N GLY A 5 -8.93 39.90 25.48
CA GLY A 5 -7.67 39.47 24.87
C GLY A 5 -6.78 38.48 25.64
N ASN A 6 -5.93 37.79 24.88
CA ASN A 6 -4.58 37.45 25.33
C ASN A 6 -3.62 37.30 24.14
N GLY A 7 -3.16 38.43 23.62
CA GLY A 7 -1.93 38.48 22.84
C GLY A 7 -0.73 38.41 23.79
N ARG A 8 -0.08 37.24 23.86
CA ARG A 8 1.27 36.92 24.40
C ARG A 8 1.27 35.57 25.16
N ARG A 9 1.05 34.45 24.46
CA ARG A 9 1.32 33.08 24.98
C ARG A 9 1.78 32.06 23.92
N ALA A 10 2.32 32.50 22.79
CA ALA A 10 2.80 31.57 21.75
C ALA A 10 4.23 31.05 21.99
N ALA A 11 5.08 31.78 22.71
CA ALA A 11 6.50 31.43 22.85
C ALA A 11 6.81 30.36 23.92
N SER A 12 6.01 30.23 24.99
CA SER A 12 6.30 29.30 26.09
C SER A 12 5.85 27.86 25.83
N GLY A 13 4.83 27.65 24.98
CA GLY A 13 4.29 26.31 24.70
C GLY A 13 5.13 25.48 23.73
N GLY A 14 6.10 26.08 23.03
CA GLY A 14 7.01 25.37 22.12
C GLY A 14 8.13 24.64 22.87
N ASP A 15 8.75 25.31 23.84
CA ASP A 15 9.84 24.75 24.64
C ASP A 15 9.36 23.68 25.63
N GLU A 16 8.19 23.85 26.25
CA GLU A 16 7.60 22.82 27.11
C GLU A 16 7.21 21.55 26.32
N ARG A 17 6.68 21.70 25.10
CA ARG A 17 6.37 20.56 24.22
C ARG A 17 7.64 19.82 23.78
N LYS A 18 8.69 20.55 23.42
CA LYS A 18 10.00 19.96 23.11
C LYS A 18 10.61 19.24 24.30
N ALA A 19 10.53 19.82 25.50
CA ALA A 19 11.02 19.19 26.72
C ALA A 19 10.27 17.89 27.05
N ARG A 20 8.93 17.89 26.94
CA ARG A 20 8.10 16.68 27.11
C ARG A 20 8.42 15.60 26.06
N ALA A 21 8.59 15.99 24.80
CA ALA A 21 8.98 15.07 23.73
C ALA A 21 10.36 14.44 24.00
N GLY A 22 11.35 15.22 24.45
CA GLY A 22 12.67 14.70 24.81
C GLY A 22 12.65 13.74 25.99
N THR A 23 11.80 13.97 26.99
CA THR A 23 11.62 13.01 28.10
C THR A 23 10.92 11.72 27.67
N LEU A 24 9.94 11.82 26.76
CA LEU A 24 9.25 10.66 26.19
C LEU A 24 10.20 9.82 25.34
N GLU A 25 10.99 10.44 24.45
CA GLU A 25 11.99 9.75 23.64
C GLU A 25 12.95 8.94 24.52
N LYS A 26 13.48 9.55 25.58
CA LYS A 26 14.38 8.89 26.51
C LYS A 26 13.71 7.68 27.18
N ALA A 27 12.49 7.85 27.70
CA ALA A 27 11.77 6.77 28.36
C ALA A 27 11.47 5.59 27.41
N LEU A 28 11.12 5.87 26.16
CA LEU A 28 10.94 4.86 25.13
C LEU A 28 12.25 4.12 24.83
N ARG A 29 13.37 4.85 24.65
CA ARG A 29 14.69 4.23 24.41
C ARG A 29 15.17 3.35 25.56
N GLU A 30 14.83 3.70 26.80
CA GLU A 30 15.22 2.94 27.99
C GLU A 30 14.34 1.71 28.24
N SER A 31 13.05 1.77 27.88
CA SER A 31 12.08 0.73 28.26
C SER A 31 11.72 -0.24 27.13
N VAL A 32 11.79 0.20 25.87
CA VAL A 32 11.26 -0.56 24.72
C VAL A 32 12.37 -1.28 24.00
N ASP A 33 12.26 -2.61 23.87
CA ASP A 33 13.10 -3.39 22.96
C ASP A 33 12.67 -3.19 21.50
N GLY A 34 13.17 -2.11 20.91
CA GLY A 34 12.79 -1.66 19.59
C GLY A 34 13.65 -0.51 19.11
N GLU A 35 13.42 -0.11 17.87
CA GLU A 35 14.05 1.09 17.33
C GLU A 35 13.16 2.29 17.64
N VAL A 36 13.71 3.27 18.36
CA VAL A 36 13.02 4.50 18.74
C VAL A 36 13.61 5.66 17.94
N ARG A 37 12.77 6.34 17.17
CA ARG A 37 13.21 7.31 16.15
C ARG A 37 12.40 8.61 16.26
N PHE A 38 13.07 9.66 16.67
CA PHE A 38 12.51 11.02 16.82
C PHE A 38 13.19 12.02 15.86
N ASP A 39 14.09 11.53 15.01
CA ASP A 39 14.81 12.33 14.02
C ASP A 39 13.87 12.82 12.90
N ALA A 40 14.31 13.87 12.21
CA ALA A 40 13.52 14.54 11.18
C ALA A 40 13.22 13.66 9.98
N GLY A 41 14.13 12.72 9.63
CA GLY A 41 13.97 11.79 8.53
C GLY A 41 12.85 10.79 8.81
N SER A 42 12.95 10.09 9.94
CA SER A 42 11.90 9.15 10.38
C SER A 42 10.54 9.82 10.50
N ARG A 43 10.46 11.00 11.12
CA ARG A 43 9.19 11.73 11.24
C ARG A 43 8.63 12.16 9.89
N GLY A 44 9.49 12.58 8.95
CA GLY A 44 9.10 12.94 7.59
C GLY A 44 8.59 11.75 6.78
N ALA A 45 9.29 10.61 6.83
CA ALA A 45 8.93 9.39 6.10
C ALA A 45 7.58 8.78 6.52
N TYR A 46 7.17 9.02 7.78
CA TYR A 46 5.92 8.52 8.36
C TYR A 46 4.78 9.56 8.44
N SER A 47 5.00 10.78 7.95
CA SER A 47 4.03 11.90 8.02
C SER A 47 2.78 11.73 7.16
N THR A 48 2.84 10.84 6.16
CA THR A 48 1.76 10.60 5.19
C THR A 48 1.51 9.10 5.02
N ASP A 49 0.33 8.74 4.52
CA ASP A 49 0.00 7.41 4.00
C ASP A 49 -0.24 7.49 2.49
N GLY A 50 -1.25 6.81 1.94
CA GLY A 50 -1.68 6.92 0.54
C GLY A 50 -2.82 7.93 0.32
N SER A 51 -3.27 8.60 1.38
CA SER A 51 -4.35 9.59 1.36
C SER A 51 -3.87 10.99 0.99
N ASN A 52 -4.81 11.94 1.02
CA ASN A 52 -4.53 13.36 0.84
C ASN A 52 -4.02 14.04 2.13
N TYR A 53 -3.91 13.35 3.27
CA TYR A 53 -3.60 13.95 4.57
C TYR A 53 -2.12 13.85 4.94
N ARG A 54 -1.66 14.82 5.73
CA ARG A 54 -0.30 14.91 6.29
C ARG A 54 -0.36 15.38 7.73
N GLN A 55 0.18 14.58 8.65
CA GLN A 55 0.36 14.96 10.05
C GLN A 55 1.72 14.45 10.52
N VAL A 56 2.56 15.33 11.06
CA VAL A 56 3.91 14.95 11.49
C VAL A 56 3.84 14.18 12.81
N PRO A 57 4.33 12.93 12.88
CA PRO A 57 4.31 12.16 14.11
C PRO A 57 5.22 12.76 15.19
N ILE A 58 4.91 12.46 16.45
CA ILE A 58 5.74 12.81 17.62
C ILE A 58 7.08 12.07 17.51
N GLY A 59 7.02 10.78 17.19
CA GLY A 59 8.14 9.87 16.98
C GLY A 59 7.64 8.53 16.43
N VAL A 60 8.58 7.66 16.08
CA VAL A 60 8.30 6.32 15.54
C VAL A 60 8.97 5.27 16.42
N VAL A 61 8.24 4.20 16.72
CA VAL A 61 8.72 3.01 17.42
C VAL A 61 8.55 1.80 16.50
N VAL A 62 9.64 1.07 16.28
CA VAL A 62 9.64 -0.20 15.53
C VAL A 62 9.98 -1.31 16.53
N PRO A 63 8.99 -1.93 17.20
CA PRO A 63 9.23 -2.92 18.24
C PRO A 63 9.75 -4.23 17.65
N ARG A 64 10.68 -4.91 18.35
CA ARG A 64 11.20 -6.23 17.92
C ARG A 64 10.25 -7.38 18.21
N THR A 65 9.33 -7.19 19.16
CA THR A 65 8.36 -8.19 19.59
C THR A 65 7.03 -7.51 19.91
N VAL A 66 5.95 -8.29 19.94
CA VAL A 66 4.65 -7.72 20.30
C VAL A 66 4.57 -7.29 21.76
N GLU A 67 5.38 -7.90 22.62
CA GLU A 67 5.58 -7.50 24.01
C GLU A 67 6.27 -6.14 24.11
N ALA A 68 7.30 -5.87 23.29
CA ALA A 68 7.94 -4.56 23.23
C ALA A 68 6.98 -3.47 22.70
N GLY A 69 6.12 -3.81 21.73
CA GLY A 69 5.07 -2.91 21.26
C GLY A 69 4.05 -2.57 22.35
N ALA A 70 3.67 -3.54 23.18
CA ALA A 70 2.82 -3.31 24.34
C ALA A 70 3.48 -2.39 25.39
N GLU A 71 4.78 -2.57 25.66
CA GLU A 71 5.52 -1.64 26.54
C GLU A 71 5.58 -0.23 25.94
N ALA A 72 5.71 -0.08 24.62
CA ALA A 72 5.68 1.23 23.98
C ALA A 72 4.34 1.95 24.21
N VAL A 73 3.21 1.24 24.13
CA VAL A 73 1.89 1.78 24.48
C VAL A 73 1.85 2.19 25.96
N ALA A 74 2.34 1.34 26.86
CA ALA A 74 2.39 1.64 28.30
C ALA A 74 3.25 2.89 28.61
N VAL A 75 4.40 3.04 27.95
CA VAL A 75 5.23 4.25 28.06
C VAL A 75 4.44 5.47 27.57
N CYS A 76 3.79 5.38 26.40
CA CYS A 76 3.01 6.49 25.88
C CYS A 76 1.87 6.89 26.83
N ALA A 77 1.17 5.93 27.41
CA ALA A 77 0.12 6.16 28.41
C ALA A 77 0.66 6.88 29.67
N ARG A 78 1.83 6.48 30.19
CA ARG A 78 2.47 7.18 31.33
C ARG A 78 2.79 8.65 31.05
N PHE A 79 3.01 8.99 29.79
CA PHE A 79 3.35 10.35 29.35
C PHE A 79 2.17 11.10 28.71
N ASP A 80 0.97 10.51 28.72
CA ASP A 80 -0.22 11.07 28.08
C ASP A 80 0.00 11.37 26.58
N ALA A 81 0.80 10.54 25.90
CA ALA A 81 1.15 10.67 24.50
C ALA A 81 0.20 9.81 23.63
N PRO A 82 -0.43 10.36 22.58
CA PRO A 82 -1.28 9.58 21.71
C PRO A 82 -0.46 8.56 20.90
N VAL A 83 -1.09 7.45 20.55
CA VAL A 83 -0.50 6.34 19.79
C VAL A 83 -1.25 6.11 18.48
N LEU A 84 -0.50 5.72 17.45
CA LEU A 84 -1.02 5.28 16.16
C LEU A 84 -0.37 3.96 15.78
N ASN A 85 -1.16 2.89 15.73
CA ASN A 85 -0.71 1.60 15.21
C ASN A 85 -0.67 1.64 13.68
N ARG A 86 0.48 1.29 13.10
CA ARG A 86 0.69 1.36 11.65
C ARG A 86 1.18 0.02 11.09
N GLY A 87 0.47 -0.43 10.05
CA GLY A 87 0.88 -1.53 9.17
C GLY A 87 1.71 -1.03 7.99
N GLY A 88 1.39 -1.48 6.77
CA GLY A 88 2.08 -1.04 5.55
C GLY A 88 1.92 0.46 5.20
N GLY A 89 1.03 1.18 5.89
CA GLY A 89 0.77 2.61 5.65
C GLY A 89 0.21 2.88 4.25
N THR A 90 -0.62 1.96 3.75
CA THR A 90 -1.18 1.95 2.39
C THR A 90 -2.57 2.56 2.30
N SER A 91 -3.10 3.06 3.42
CA SER A 91 -4.48 3.54 3.48
C SER A 91 -4.71 4.81 2.66
N LEU A 92 -5.94 4.97 2.17
CA LEU A 92 -6.37 6.09 1.33
C LEU A 92 -7.24 7.12 2.08
N GLY A 93 -7.68 6.80 3.30
CA GLY A 93 -8.58 7.63 4.12
C GLY A 93 -7.89 8.48 5.20
N GLY A 94 -6.56 8.41 5.35
CA GLY A 94 -5.82 9.16 6.38
C GLY A 94 -5.80 8.49 7.76
N GLN A 95 -6.08 7.19 7.82
CA GLN A 95 -6.04 6.37 9.04
C GLN A 95 -4.62 6.23 9.60
N CYS A 96 -3.61 6.28 8.73
CA CYS A 96 -2.24 5.97 9.08
C CYS A 96 -1.40 7.24 9.31
N THR A 97 -2.01 8.41 9.45
CA THR A 97 -1.32 9.69 9.70
C THR A 97 -1.89 10.35 10.94
N ASN A 98 -1.02 10.75 11.87
CA ASN A 98 -1.45 11.47 13.07
C ASN A 98 -0.26 12.15 13.78
N ALA A 99 -0.52 13.18 14.57
CA ALA A 99 0.43 13.76 15.51
C ALA A 99 0.54 12.88 16.78
N ALA A 100 1.01 11.65 16.60
CA ALA A 100 1.10 10.61 17.61
C ALA A 100 2.46 9.90 17.60
N VAL A 101 2.74 9.07 18.60
CA VAL A 101 3.80 8.07 18.51
C VAL A 101 3.31 6.96 17.59
N VAL A 102 3.95 6.83 16.43
CA VAL A 102 3.64 5.78 15.46
C VAL A 102 4.34 4.49 15.88
N ILE A 103 3.59 3.41 15.99
CA ILE A 103 4.13 2.07 16.24
C ILE A 103 4.03 1.27 14.94
N ASP A 104 5.18 1.00 14.30
CA ASP A 104 5.27 0.25 13.05
C ASP A 104 5.55 -1.23 13.33
N TRP A 105 4.56 -2.08 13.07
CA TRP A 105 4.61 -3.50 13.37
C TRP A 105 5.31 -4.33 12.28
N THR A 106 5.59 -3.76 11.12
CA THR A 106 5.84 -4.52 9.89
C THR A 106 7.26 -5.08 9.75
N LYS A 107 8.24 -4.55 10.50
CA LYS A 107 9.64 -4.97 10.35
C LYS A 107 10.00 -6.25 11.10
N TYR A 108 9.39 -6.46 12.28
CA TYR A 108 9.78 -7.56 13.19
C TYR A 108 8.61 -8.37 13.75
N CYS A 109 7.40 -7.82 13.80
CA CYS A 109 6.23 -8.49 14.40
C CYS A 109 5.37 -9.16 13.31
N ASP A 110 5.98 -10.06 12.52
CA ASP A 110 5.43 -10.66 11.30
C ASP A 110 5.33 -12.20 11.35
N ARG A 111 5.29 -12.78 12.56
CA ARG A 111 5.28 -14.24 12.73
C ARG A 111 3.91 -14.86 12.44
N LEU A 112 3.95 -16.01 11.77
CA LEU A 112 2.86 -17.00 11.79
C LEU A 112 3.08 -17.87 13.02
N VAL A 113 2.30 -17.64 14.07
CA VAL A 113 2.50 -18.20 15.41
C VAL A 113 2.09 -19.66 15.48
N SER A 114 0.94 -20.02 14.89
CA SER A 114 0.44 -21.40 14.84
C SER A 114 -0.50 -21.61 13.66
N VAL A 115 -0.60 -22.85 13.19
CA VAL A 115 -1.55 -23.30 12.16
C VAL A 115 -2.22 -24.58 12.66
N ASP A 116 -3.54 -24.63 12.60
CA ASP A 116 -4.36 -25.82 12.84
C ASP A 116 -5.10 -26.14 11.54
N THR A 117 -4.65 -27.19 10.85
CA THR A 117 -5.20 -27.59 9.54
C THR A 117 -6.58 -28.24 9.65
N ASP A 118 -6.86 -28.89 10.79
CA ASP A 118 -8.12 -29.61 10.99
C ASP A 118 -9.25 -28.61 11.26
N ARG A 119 -8.97 -27.60 12.07
CA ARG A 119 -9.89 -26.48 12.34
C ARG A 119 -9.83 -25.39 11.28
N ARG A 120 -8.84 -25.44 10.38
CA ARG A 120 -8.53 -24.42 9.37
C ARG A 120 -8.39 -23.03 10.00
N THR A 121 -7.53 -22.93 11.01
CA THR A 121 -7.26 -21.66 11.69
C THR A 121 -5.77 -21.39 11.79
N CYS A 122 -5.39 -20.13 11.94
CA CYS A 122 -4.03 -19.76 12.30
C CYS A 122 -4.00 -18.60 13.29
N VAL A 123 -2.87 -18.44 13.98
CA VAL A 123 -2.59 -17.26 14.82
C VAL A 123 -1.44 -16.50 14.20
N VAL A 124 -1.58 -15.18 14.06
CA VAL A 124 -0.59 -14.30 13.45
C VAL A 124 -0.30 -13.05 14.28
N GLU A 125 0.89 -12.50 14.09
CA GLU A 125 1.25 -11.16 14.54
C GLU A 125 0.80 -10.07 13.52
N PRO A 126 0.55 -8.83 13.96
CA PRO A 126 -0.11 -7.80 13.14
C PRO A 126 0.71 -7.31 11.94
N GLY A 127 2.04 -7.49 11.98
CA GLY A 127 2.95 -7.02 10.94
C GLY A 127 3.04 -7.93 9.71
N ILE A 128 2.54 -9.18 9.78
CA ILE A 128 2.67 -10.12 8.67
C ILE A 128 1.94 -9.62 7.43
N VAL A 129 2.61 -9.64 6.29
CA VAL A 129 2.03 -9.29 4.98
C VAL A 129 1.14 -10.41 4.48
N LEU A 130 0.02 -10.09 3.82
CA LEU A 130 -0.96 -11.08 3.35
C LEU A 130 -0.33 -12.14 2.43
N ASP A 131 0.45 -11.73 1.44
CA ASP A 131 1.13 -12.68 0.54
C ASP A 131 2.13 -13.56 1.27
N GLU A 132 2.81 -13.03 2.29
CA GLU A 132 3.74 -13.82 3.10
C GLU A 132 3.00 -14.85 3.96
N LEU A 133 1.86 -14.48 4.55
CA LEU A 133 0.98 -15.42 5.25
C LEU A 133 0.54 -16.54 4.30
N ASN A 134 -0.01 -16.20 3.13
CA ASN A 134 -0.50 -17.18 2.17
C ASN A 134 0.62 -18.06 1.60
N ARG A 135 1.82 -17.50 1.39
CA ARG A 135 3.00 -18.28 1.00
C ARG A 135 3.38 -19.32 2.06
N ARG A 136 3.33 -18.97 3.36
CA ARG A 136 3.60 -19.89 4.46
C ARG A 136 2.50 -20.95 4.62
N LEU A 137 1.24 -20.62 4.29
CA LEU A 137 0.11 -21.55 4.34
C LEU A 137 0.01 -22.48 3.13
N ALA A 138 0.71 -22.19 2.02
CA ALA A 138 0.59 -22.91 0.76
C ALA A 138 0.82 -24.43 0.89
N ALA A 139 1.74 -24.86 1.77
CA ALA A 139 2.00 -26.29 2.02
C ALA A 139 0.80 -27.06 2.60
N HIS A 140 -0.16 -26.33 3.20
CA HIS A 140 -1.39 -26.88 3.76
C HIS A 140 -2.59 -26.77 2.81
N GLN A 141 -2.40 -26.23 1.59
CA GLN A 141 -3.49 -25.93 0.64
C GLN A 141 -4.57 -25.00 1.23
N LEU A 142 -4.17 -24.14 2.17
CA LEU A 142 -5.02 -23.15 2.82
C LEU A 142 -4.51 -21.74 2.50
N LYS A 143 -5.41 -20.76 2.59
CA LYS A 143 -5.11 -19.33 2.47
C LYS A 143 -6.05 -18.52 3.38
N PHE A 144 -5.66 -17.29 3.69
CA PHE A 144 -6.59 -16.26 4.17
C PHE A 144 -7.35 -15.69 2.96
N GLY A 145 -8.67 -15.59 3.08
CA GLY A 145 -9.58 -15.38 1.95
C GLY A 145 -9.54 -13.98 1.32
N PRO A 146 -9.82 -12.90 2.08
CA PRO A 146 -9.84 -11.53 1.57
C PRO A 146 -8.50 -11.12 0.94
N LYS A 147 -8.54 -10.58 -0.28
CA LYS A 147 -7.35 -10.20 -1.06
C LYS A 147 -7.46 -8.76 -1.60
N PRO A 148 -7.05 -7.75 -0.80
CA PRO A 148 -6.99 -6.35 -1.23
C PRO A 148 -6.01 -6.13 -2.37
N SER A 149 -6.13 -5.03 -3.11
CA SER A 149 -5.20 -4.64 -4.19
C SER A 149 -3.75 -4.47 -3.71
N THR A 150 -3.55 -4.21 -2.42
CA THR A 150 -2.23 -4.03 -1.79
C THR A 150 -1.70 -5.31 -1.11
N HIS A 151 -2.27 -6.49 -1.41
CA HIS A 151 -1.97 -7.78 -0.76
C HIS A 151 -0.46 -8.13 -0.62
N SER A 152 0.37 -7.64 -1.54
CA SER A 152 1.83 -7.86 -1.52
C SER A 152 2.59 -7.02 -0.48
N HIS A 153 1.93 -6.05 0.17
CA HIS A 153 2.57 -5.10 1.08
C HIS A 153 1.63 -4.49 2.15
N CYS A 154 0.34 -4.84 2.19
CA CYS A 154 -0.53 -4.59 3.32
C CYS A 154 -0.31 -5.65 4.40
N SER A 155 -0.34 -5.24 5.68
CA SER A 155 -0.21 -6.16 6.80
C SER A 155 -1.56 -6.59 7.34
N LEU A 156 -1.64 -7.77 7.96
CA LEU A 156 -2.88 -8.29 8.53
C LEU A 156 -3.47 -7.37 9.61
N GLY A 157 -2.64 -6.76 10.44
CA GLY A 157 -3.10 -5.76 11.42
C GLY A 157 -3.73 -4.53 10.74
N GLY A 158 -3.22 -4.11 9.58
CA GLY A 158 -3.82 -3.06 8.78
C GLY A 158 -5.16 -3.49 8.18
N MET A 159 -5.25 -4.72 7.65
CA MET A 159 -6.50 -5.28 7.12
C MET A 159 -7.59 -5.36 8.21
N ILE A 160 -7.22 -5.77 9.42
CA ILE A 160 -8.11 -5.80 10.59
C ILE A 160 -8.53 -4.38 10.98
N GLY A 161 -7.58 -3.44 11.06
CA GLY A 161 -7.88 -2.05 11.39
C GLY A 161 -8.85 -1.40 10.39
N ASN A 162 -8.78 -1.77 9.11
CA ASN A 162 -9.56 -1.16 8.03
C ASN A 162 -10.79 -1.97 7.60
N ASN A 163 -10.98 -3.16 8.18
CA ASN A 163 -11.95 -4.16 7.71
C ASN A 163 -11.85 -4.46 6.20
N SER A 164 -10.63 -4.59 5.68
CA SER A 164 -10.37 -4.67 4.24
C SER A 164 -11.10 -5.84 3.55
N CYS A 165 -11.38 -5.66 2.26
CA CYS A 165 -12.10 -6.62 1.42
C CYS A 165 -11.21 -7.12 0.27
N GLY A 166 -11.21 -6.41 -0.86
CA GLY A 166 -10.55 -6.81 -2.10
C GLY A 166 -11.37 -7.71 -3.02
N ALA A 167 -10.77 -8.16 -4.13
CA ALA A 167 -11.50 -8.80 -5.23
C ALA A 167 -12.14 -10.16 -4.84
N SER A 168 -11.50 -10.89 -3.94
CA SER A 168 -12.00 -12.19 -3.47
C SER A 168 -13.09 -12.10 -2.39
N ALA A 169 -13.48 -10.89 -1.95
CA ALA A 169 -14.49 -10.73 -0.90
C ALA A 169 -15.89 -11.20 -1.33
N GLN A 170 -16.12 -11.35 -2.63
CA GLN A 170 -17.35 -11.97 -3.14
C GLN A 170 -17.43 -13.47 -2.80
N ALA A 171 -16.29 -14.16 -2.73
CA ALA A 171 -16.23 -15.57 -2.36
C ALA A 171 -16.05 -15.80 -0.85
N TYR A 172 -15.23 -14.95 -0.20
CA TYR A 172 -14.77 -15.21 1.16
C TYR A 172 -15.18 -14.15 2.19
N GLY A 173 -15.96 -13.15 1.79
CA GLY A 173 -16.36 -12.05 2.67
C GLY A 173 -15.24 -11.06 2.97
N LYS A 174 -15.47 -10.20 3.96
CA LYS A 174 -14.56 -9.14 4.40
C LYS A 174 -13.59 -9.68 5.45
N THR A 175 -12.64 -8.85 5.87
CA THR A 175 -11.73 -9.23 6.98
C THR A 175 -12.50 -9.61 8.24
N VAL A 176 -13.56 -8.86 8.62
CA VAL A 176 -14.40 -9.17 9.79
C VAL A 176 -15.02 -10.56 9.76
N ASP A 177 -15.32 -11.07 8.56
CA ASP A 177 -15.97 -12.38 8.40
C ASP A 177 -15.00 -13.55 8.61
N ASN A 178 -13.69 -13.27 8.55
CA ASN A 178 -12.60 -14.26 8.67
C ASN A 178 -11.77 -14.08 9.96
N VAL A 179 -12.14 -13.13 10.82
CA VAL A 179 -11.53 -12.95 12.16
C VAL A 179 -12.31 -13.78 13.17
N ARG A 180 -11.60 -14.65 13.88
CA ARG A 180 -12.16 -15.52 14.91
C ARG A 180 -12.02 -14.92 16.31
N ARG A 181 -10.80 -14.52 16.67
CA ARG A 181 -10.48 -13.86 17.95
C ARG A 181 -9.35 -12.85 17.75
N LEU A 182 -9.33 -11.83 18.58
CA LEU A 182 -8.25 -10.84 18.62
C LEU A 182 -7.63 -10.81 20.01
N GLU A 183 -6.31 -10.77 20.10
CA GLU A 183 -5.61 -10.35 21.30
C GLU A 183 -5.42 -8.83 21.21
N VAL A 184 -6.05 -8.11 22.12
CA VAL A 184 -6.11 -6.64 22.09
C VAL A 184 -5.47 -6.05 23.34
N LEU A 185 -4.97 -4.82 23.19
CA LEU A 185 -4.42 -3.97 24.24
C LEU A 185 -5.08 -2.60 24.14
N THR A 186 -5.72 -2.16 25.21
CA THR A 186 -6.26 -0.80 25.35
C THR A 186 -5.18 0.18 25.79
N TYR A 187 -5.44 1.48 25.67
CA TYR A 187 -4.47 2.53 26.07
C TYR A 187 -4.13 2.47 27.55
N ASP A 188 -5.10 2.11 28.41
CA ASP A 188 -4.90 1.98 29.86
C ASP A 188 -4.11 0.73 30.30
N GLY A 189 -3.75 -0.14 29.35
CA GLY A 189 -2.94 -1.32 29.59
C GLY A 189 -3.74 -2.62 29.72
N THR A 190 -5.07 -2.60 29.63
CA THR A 190 -5.89 -3.83 29.67
C THR A 190 -5.63 -4.66 28.42
N ARG A 191 -5.12 -5.89 28.62
CA ARG A 191 -4.80 -6.86 27.56
C ARG A 191 -5.62 -8.14 27.71
N CYS A 192 -6.31 -8.56 26.66
CA CYS A 192 -7.08 -9.81 26.67
C CYS A 192 -7.36 -10.35 25.27
N TRP A 193 -7.71 -11.64 25.20
CA TRP A 193 -8.34 -12.21 24.01
C TRP A 193 -9.84 -11.91 24.02
N VAL A 194 -10.36 -11.49 22.87
CA VAL A 194 -11.78 -11.18 22.64
C VAL A 194 -12.29 -11.92 21.40
N GLY A 195 -13.60 -12.18 21.36
CA GLY A 195 -14.27 -12.92 20.30
C GLY A 195 -15.78 -12.95 20.55
N ARG A 196 -16.47 -13.87 19.87
CA ARG A 196 -17.85 -14.24 20.20
C ARG A 196 -17.95 -14.72 21.64
N THR A 197 -18.83 -14.11 22.42
CA THR A 197 -18.98 -14.38 23.87
C THR A 197 -20.38 -14.89 24.17
N ALA A 198 -20.48 -16.13 24.63
CA ALA A 198 -21.72 -16.71 25.12
C ALA A 198 -22.12 -16.15 26.50
N ASP A 199 -23.37 -16.32 26.91
CA ASP A 199 -23.90 -15.70 28.14
C ASP A 199 -23.19 -16.17 29.42
N ASP A 200 -22.72 -17.42 29.45
CA ASP A 200 -21.95 -17.99 30.55
C ASP A 200 -20.54 -17.38 30.63
N GLU A 201 -19.86 -17.24 29.49
CA GLU A 201 -18.59 -16.54 29.39
C GLU A 201 -18.74 -15.06 29.77
N PHE A 202 -19.80 -14.40 29.30
CA PHE A 202 -20.11 -13.02 29.67
C PHE A 202 -20.28 -12.88 31.19
N ALA A 203 -21.09 -13.74 31.81
CA ALA A 203 -21.28 -13.75 33.26
C ALA A 203 -19.96 -13.99 34.01
N ALA A 204 -19.09 -14.87 33.50
CA ALA A 204 -17.77 -15.10 34.07
C ALA A 204 -16.87 -13.86 33.97
N VAL A 205 -16.89 -13.14 32.84
CA VAL A 205 -16.17 -11.87 32.67
C VAL A 205 -16.66 -10.82 33.66
N ILE A 206 -17.98 -10.66 33.82
CA ILE A 206 -18.56 -9.72 34.78
C ILE A 206 -18.19 -10.10 36.22
N ALA A 207 -18.28 -11.37 36.59
CA ALA A 207 -17.93 -11.86 37.93
C ALA A 207 -16.45 -11.68 38.28
N ALA A 208 -15.55 -11.76 37.29
CA ALA A 208 -14.13 -11.51 37.47
C ALA A 208 -13.80 -10.04 37.78
N GLY A 209 -14.67 -9.10 37.37
CA GLY A 209 -14.52 -7.67 37.62
C GLY A 209 -13.36 -7.00 36.85
N GLY A 210 -13.06 -5.77 37.23
CA GLY A 210 -12.00 -4.96 36.64
C GLY A 210 -12.33 -4.39 35.26
N ARG A 211 -11.31 -3.84 34.60
CA ARG A 211 -11.49 -3.06 33.36
C ARG A 211 -12.11 -3.85 32.21
N ARG A 212 -11.80 -5.15 32.10
CA ARG A 212 -12.43 -6.04 31.11
C ARG A 212 -13.94 -6.17 31.36
N ALA A 213 -14.38 -6.32 32.61
CA ALA A 213 -15.79 -6.40 32.95
C ALA A 213 -16.53 -5.10 32.63
N GLU A 214 -15.91 -3.94 32.92
CA GLU A 214 -16.46 -2.63 32.58
C GLU A 214 -16.70 -2.46 31.08
N ILE A 215 -15.72 -2.86 30.24
CA ILE A 215 -15.86 -2.82 28.78
C ILE A 215 -17.00 -3.72 28.32
N TYR A 216 -17.07 -4.96 28.81
CA TYR A 216 -18.12 -5.90 28.41
C TYR A 216 -19.52 -5.42 28.83
N GLN A 217 -19.67 -4.95 30.07
CA GLN A 217 -20.94 -4.41 30.55
C GLN A 217 -21.33 -3.13 29.79
N GLY A 218 -20.38 -2.19 29.63
CA GLY A 218 -20.63 -0.94 28.92
C GLY A 218 -21.06 -1.18 27.46
N LEU A 219 -20.43 -2.12 26.77
CA LEU A 219 -20.83 -2.49 25.41
C LEU A 219 -22.22 -3.13 25.35
N ARG A 220 -22.57 -3.97 26.33
CA ARG A 220 -23.93 -4.52 26.44
C ARG A 220 -24.95 -3.41 26.65
N ASP A 221 -24.67 -2.48 27.56
CA ASP A 221 -25.55 -1.35 27.87
C ASP A 221 -25.75 -0.44 26.66
N ILE A 222 -24.68 -0.17 25.89
CA ILE A 222 -24.75 0.59 24.63
C ILE A 222 -25.59 -0.19 23.60
N ALA A 223 -25.30 -1.47 23.38
CA ALA A 223 -26.04 -2.29 22.41
C ALA A 223 -27.53 -2.36 22.74
N ASP A 224 -27.90 -2.50 24.02
CA ASP A 224 -29.29 -2.55 24.47
C ASP A 224 -29.99 -1.19 24.31
N ARG A 225 -29.29 -0.09 24.64
CA ARG A 225 -29.82 1.28 24.50
C ARG A 225 -30.09 1.67 23.05
N TYR A 226 -29.22 1.24 22.14
CA TYR A 226 -29.29 1.55 20.71
C TYR A 226 -29.84 0.40 19.85
N LEU A 227 -30.41 -0.65 20.46
CA LEU A 227 -30.82 -1.89 19.78
C LEU A 227 -31.64 -1.65 18.51
N GLY A 228 -32.67 -0.79 18.61
CA GLY A 228 -33.54 -0.45 17.49
C GLY A 228 -32.85 0.41 16.43
N ASP A 229 -31.92 1.27 16.84
CA ASP A 229 -31.14 2.12 15.93
C ASP A 229 -30.16 1.26 15.13
N ILE A 230 -29.42 0.35 15.79
CA ILE A 230 -28.46 -0.56 15.15
C ILE A 230 -29.17 -1.47 14.12
N ARG A 231 -30.32 -2.06 14.47
CA ARG A 231 -31.06 -2.94 13.56
C ARG A 231 -31.60 -2.26 12.30
N ARG A 232 -31.79 -0.93 12.31
CA ARG A 232 -32.40 -0.18 11.19
C ARG A 232 -31.44 0.74 10.45
N GLY A 233 -30.42 1.26 11.12
CA GLY A 233 -29.58 2.34 10.60
C GLY A 233 -28.33 1.87 9.86
N PHE A 234 -27.99 0.59 9.90
CA PHE A 234 -26.87 0.03 9.13
C PHE A 234 -27.33 -0.35 7.71
N PRO A 235 -26.65 0.11 6.64
CA PRO A 235 -26.95 -0.30 5.28
C PRO A 235 -26.84 -1.82 5.06
N ALA A 236 -27.88 -2.40 4.49
CA ALA A 236 -27.95 -3.83 4.15
C ALA A 236 -27.29 -4.10 2.79
N ILE A 237 -25.97 -3.91 2.73
CA ILE A 237 -25.17 -4.15 1.53
C ILE A 237 -24.05 -5.17 1.82
N PRO A 238 -23.62 -5.98 0.83
CA PRO A 238 -22.61 -7.01 1.05
C PRO A 238 -21.26 -6.42 1.49
N ARG A 239 -20.97 -5.19 1.08
CA ARG A 239 -19.68 -4.53 1.29
C ARG A 239 -19.87 -3.16 1.93
N ARG A 240 -19.73 -3.13 3.26
CA ARG A 240 -19.78 -1.93 4.13
C ARG A 240 -18.65 -2.02 5.15
N VAL A 241 -17.86 -0.96 5.26
CA VAL A 241 -16.81 -0.83 6.31
C VAL A 241 -16.90 0.46 7.12
N SER A 242 -17.71 1.43 6.73
CA SER A 242 -17.88 2.69 7.49
C SER A 242 -18.48 2.49 8.88
N GLY A 243 -17.97 3.22 9.88
CA GLY A 243 -18.39 3.19 11.28
C GLY A 243 -17.91 1.96 12.04
N TYR A 244 -18.14 1.94 13.35
CA TYR A 244 -17.89 0.75 14.17
C TYR A 244 -18.95 -0.33 13.93
N ASN A 245 -18.54 -1.60 13.90
CA ASN A 245 -19.42 -2.74 13.63
C ASN A 245 -20.32 -3.09 14.84
N LEU A 246 -21.15 -2.16 15.30
CA LEU A 246 -22.02 -2.32 16.46
C LEU A 246 -23.09 -3.41 16.24
N GLU A 247 -23.43 -3.73 15.00
CA GLU A 247 -24.31 -4.85 14.68
C GLU A 247 -23.76 -6.18 15.20
N SER A 248 -22.45 -6.33 15.35
CA SER A 248 -21.83 -7.56 15.88
C SER A 248 -22.15 -7.78 17.37
N LEU A 249 -22.56 -6.75 18.10
CA LEU A 249 -22.96 -6.85 19.51
C LEU A 249 -24.40 -7.32 19.70
N LEU A 250 -25.20 -7.36 18.64
CA LEU A 250 -26.60 -7.76 18.73
C LEU A 250 -26.73 -9.21 19.23
N PRO A 251 -27.77 -9.53 20.02
CA PRO A 251 -27.99 -10.89 20.53
C PRO A 251 -28.03 -11.97 19.43
N GLU A 252 -28.69 -11.68 18.30
CA GLU A 252 -28.76 -12.55 17.13
C GLU A 252 -27.39 -12.84 16.49
N ASN A 253 -26.40 -11.96 16.72
CA ASN A 253 -25.03 -12.11 16.25
C ASN A 253 -24.09 -12.69 17.33
N GLY A 254 -24.61 -12.98 18.52
CA GLY A 254 -23.90 -13.68 19.59
C GLY A 254 -22.87 -12.86 20.35
N PHE A 255 -23.05 -11.52 20.40
CA PHE A 255 -22.16 -10.57 21.09
C PHE A 255 -20.68 -10.82 20.75
N ASP A 256 -20.30 -10.47 19.53
CA ASP A 256 -18.95 -10.70 19.01
C ASP A 256 -18.07 -9.45 19.11
N LEU A 257 -17.28 -9.40 20.18
CA LEU A 257 -16.39 -8.29 20.45
C LEU A 257 -15.21 -8.22 19.48
N ALA A 258 -14.71 -9.35 18.97
CA ALA A 258 -13.64 -9.30 17.98
C ALA A 258 -14.14 -8.60 16.71
N ARG A 259 -15.32 -8.98 16.23
CA ARG A 259 -15.92 -8.40 15.02
C ARG A 259 -16.30 -6.92 15.18
N THR A 260 -16.73 -6.51 16.37
CA THR A 260 -16.96 -5.08 16.69
C THR A 260 -15.69 -4.23 16.55
N LEU A 261 -14.53 -4.78 16.91
CA LEU A 261 -13.24 -4.07 16.89
C LEU A 261 -12.56 -4.05 15.52
N VAL A 262 -12.91 -4.97 14.62
CA VAL A 262 -12.46 -4.93 13.21
C VAL A 262 -13.03 -3.67 12.55
N GLY A 263 -12.21 -2.91 11.82
CA GLY A 263 -12.62 -1.62 11.24
C GLY A 263 -12.56 -0.44 12.22
N SER A 264 -12.04 -0.62 13.44
CA SER A 264 -11.87 0.48 14.39
C SER A 264 -10.71 1.42 14.08
N GLU A 265 -9.90 1.13 13.06
CA GLU A 265 -8.80 1.99 12.57
C GLU A 265 -7.77 2.36 13.64
N GLY A 266 -7.58 1.48 14.64
CA GLY A 266 -6.68 1.72 15.76
C GLY A 266 -7.16 2.82 16.71
N THR A 267 -8.43 3.21 16.65
CA THR A 267 -9.04 4.22 17.52
C THR A 267 -9.52 3.64 18.86
N LEU A 268 -9.71 2.32 18.97
CA LEU A 268 -10.24 1.66 20.17
C LEU A 268 -9.24 0.74 20.87
N VAL A 269 -8.35 0.09 20.12
CA VAL A 269 -7.39 -0.87 20.64
C VAL A 269 -6.14 -0.98 19.75
N THR A 270 -5.06 -1.46 20.35
CA THR A 270 -3.92 -2.07 19.65
C THR A 270 -4.17 -3.57 19.50
N VAL A 271 -4.16 -4.10 18.28
CA VAL A 271 -4.22 -5.55 18.02
C VAL A 271 -2.79 -6.10 18.08
N VAL A 272 -2.53 -7.04 19.01
CA VAL A 272 -1.19 -7.64 19.18
C VAL A 272 -1.08 -9.02 18.57
N ARG A 273 -2.19 -9.78 18.48
CA ARG A 273 -2.30 -11.05 17.74
C ARG A 273 -3.71 -11.23 17.21
N ALA A 274 -3.87 -12.02 16.15
CA ALA A 274 -5.17 -12.38 15.60
C ALA A 274 -5.25 -13.88 15.33
N GLU A 275 -6.35 -14.51 15.73
CA GLU A 275 -6.72 -15.85 15.27
C GLU A 275 -7.68 -15.71 14.09
N LEU A 276 -7.31 -16.30 12.96
CA LEU A 276 -7.98 -16.15 11.67
C LEU A 276 -8.54 -17.50 11.20
N ASP A 277 -9.70 -17.46 10.56
CA ASP A 277 -10.24 -18.61 9.82
C ASP A 277 -9.59 -18.66 8.42
N LEU A 278 -9.35 -19.88 7.92
CA LEU A 278 -8.67 -20.16 6.66
C LEU A 278 -9.61 -20.88 5.68
N VAL A 279 -9.42 -20.60 4.39
CA VAL A 279 -10.15 -21.22 3.29
C VAL A 279 -9.24 -22.08 2.44
N PRO A 280 -9.75 -23.15 1.79
CA PRO A 280 -8.97 -23.92 0.83
C PRO A 280 -8.58 -23.07 -0.38
N VAL A 281 -7.43 -23.40 -0.99
CA VAL A 281 -7.03 -22.84 -2.28
C VAL A 281 -7.75 -23.63 -3.39
N PRO A 282 -8.61 -22.99 -4.22
CA PRO A 282 -9.28 -23.70 -5.30
C PRO A 282 -8.25 -24.18 -6.34
N PRO A 283 -8.34 -25.42 -6.83
CA PRO A 283 -7.37 -25.98 -7.76
C PRO A 283 -7.55 -25.51 -9.23
N TYR A 284 -8.77 -25.11 -9.61
CA TYR A 284 -9.08 -24.65 -10.97
C TYR A 284 -9.87 -23.35 -10.95
N GLU A 285 -9.59 -22.49 -11.93
CA GLU A 285 -10.25 -21.22 -12.18
C GLU A 285 -10.49 -21.05 -13.69
N SER A 286 -11.54 -20.30 -14.05
CA SER A 286 -11.80 -19.86 -15.43
C SER A 286 -12.31 -18.42 -15.40
N LEU A 287 -11.98 -17.63 -16.42
CA LEU A 287 -12.40 -16.24 -16.55
C LEU A 287 -13.34 -16.06 -17.74
N LEU A 288 -14.48 -15.42 -17.47
CA LEU A 288 -15.41 -14.93 -18.47
C LEU A 288 -15.37 -13.39 -18.50
N VAL A 289 -15.14 -12.81 -19.67
CA VAL A 289 -15.16 -11.36 -19.89
C VAL A 289 -16.32 -11.01 -20.81
N LEU A 290 -17.17 -10.08 -20.38
CA LEU A 290 -18.33 -9.60 -21.10
C LEU A 290 -18.16 -8.12 -21.45
N GLY A 291 -18.29 -7.78 -22.73
CA GLY A 291 -18.27 -6.41 -23.25
C GLY A 291 -19.65 -5.74 -23.22
N TYR A 292 -19.63 -4.44 -22.95
CA TYR A 292 -20.80 -3.55 -22.85
C TYR A 292 -20.51 -2.20 -23.52
N ASP A 293 -21.58 -1.47 -23.88
CA ASP A 293 -21.48 -0.16 -24.51
C ASP A 293 -20.96 0.93 -23.58
N ASP A 294 -21.26 0.83 -22.27
CA ASP A 294 -20.74 1.71 -21.23
C ASP A 294 -20.81 1.05 -19.83
N ILE A 295 -20.17 1.70 -18.85
CA ILE A 295 -20.05 1.20 -17.47
C ILE A 295 -21.38 1.15 -16.71
N CYS A 296 -22.35 2.00 -17.05
CA CYS A 296 -23.68 1.98 -16.45
C CYS A 296 -24.49 0.79 -16.97
N ALA A 297 -24.40 0.50 -18.28
CA ALA A 297 -25.01 -0.68 -18.88
C ALA A 297 -24.39 -1.98 -18.32
N ALA A 298 -23.07 -1.99 -18.10
CA ALA A 298 -22.40 -3.09 -17.39
C ALA A 298 -22.96 -3.26 -15.97
N ALA A 299 -23.12 -2.16 -15.21
CA ALA A 299 -23.70 -2.20 -13.87
C ALA A 299 -25.17 -2.67 -13.84
N ASP A 300 -25.99 -2.29 -14.81
CA ASP A 300 -27.40 -2.73 -14.89
C ASP A 300 -27.54 -4.25 -15.07
N ASP A 301 -26.56 -4.90 -15.70
CA ASP A 301 -26.60 -6.36 -15.97
C ASP A 301 -26.13 -7.19 -14.75
N VAL A 302 -25.45 -6.56 -13.78
CA VAL A 302 -24.91 -7.25 -12.59
C VAL A 302 -25.96 -8.09 -11.85
N PRO A 303 -27.18 -7.61 -11.53
CA PRO A 303 -28.18 -8.42 -10.85
C PRO A 303 -28.56 -9.66 -11.65
N ARG A 304 -28.72 -9.52 -12.98
CA ARG A 304 -29.02 -10.64 -13.86
C ARG A 304 -27.89 -11.68 -13.85
N LEU A 305 -26.63 -11.25 -13.84
CA LEU A 305 -25.49 -12.16 -13.78
C LEU A 305 -25.43 -12.90 -12.43
N LEU A 306 -25.66 -12.19 -11.33
CA LEU A 306 -25.69 -12.77 -9.99
C LEU A 306 -26.90 -13.68 -9.76
N ASP A 307 -28.05 -13.43 -10.38
CA ASP A 307 -29.21 -14.33 -10.27
C ASP A 307 -28.98 -15.68 -10.96
N ASN A 308 -28.11 -15.70 -11.99
CA ASN A 308 -27.84 -16.88 -12.81
C ASN A 308 -26.49 -17.53 -12.52
N SER A 309 -25.69 -17.00 -11.58
CA SER A 309 -24.37 -17.53 -11.27
C SER A 309 -23.86 -17.17 -9.87
N ARG A 310 -22.73 -17.77 -9.47
CA ARG A 310 -22.03 -17.48 -8.22
C ARG A 310 -20.52 -17.33 -8.49
N PRO A 311 -20.10 -16.26 -9.19
CA PRO A 311 -18.70 -16.08 -9.50
C PRO A 311 -17.92 -15.79 -8.22
N THR A 312 -16.66 -16.23 -8.19
CA THR A 312 -15.70 -15.96 -7.11
C THR A 312 -15.31 -14.48 -7.09
N GLN A 313 -15.31 -13.83 -8.26
CA GLN A 313 -15.06 -12.39 -8.44
C GLN A 313 -15.94 -11.84 -9.57
N LEU A 314 -16.45 -10.61 -9.44
CA LEU A 314 -17.14 -9.87 -10.50
C LEU A 314 -16.64 -8.43 -10.50
N GLU A 315 -15.69 -8.14 -11.38
CA GLU A 315 -15.00 -6.86 -11.51
C GLU A 315 -15.46 -6.09 -12.73
N ALA A 316 -15.38 -4.76 -12.69
CA ALA A 316 -15.67 -3.89 -13.82
C ALA A 316 -14.52 -2.94 -14.16
N LEU A 317 -14.41 -2.60 -15.45
CA LEU A 317 -13.46 -1.64 -16.00
C LEU A 317 -14.11 -0.83 -17.13
N ASP A 318 -13.92 0.49 -17.14
CA ASP A 318 -14.47 1.39 -18.16
C ASP A 318 -13.50 1.68 -19.33
N ASP A 319 -14.02 2.27 -20.41
CA ASP A 319 -13.21 2.67 -21.56
C ASP A 319 -12.21 3.78 -21.24
N ARG A 320 -12.48 4.64 -20.25
CA ARG A 320 -11.48 5.66 -19.86
C ARG A 320 -10.20 4.99 -19.37
N MET A 321 -10.31 3.91 -18.59
CA MET A 321 -9.15 3.11 -18.19
C MET A 321 -8.43 2.49 -19.40
N ALA A 322 -9.18 1.92 -20.34
CA ALA A 322 -8.61 1.36 -21.56
C ALA A 322 -7.92 2.42 -22.44
N GLN A 323 -8.47 3.64 -22.52
CA GLN A 323 -7.86 4.78 -23.19
C GLN A 323 -6.53 5.16 -22.53
N LEU A 324 -6.49 5.27 -21.21
CA LEU A 324 -5.26 5.60 -20.47
C LEU A 324 -4.16 4.55 -20.71
N MET A 325 -4.50 3.27 -20.69
CA MET A 325 -3.56 2.19 -21.05
C MET A 325 -2.97 2.34 -22.46
N ARG A 326 -3.81 2.74 -23.45
CA ARG A 326 -3.36 3.02 -24.82
C ARG A 326 -2.44 4.22 -24.90
N GLU A 327 -2.80 5.32 -24.23
CA GLU A 327 -2.01 6.56 -24.21
C GLU A 327 -0.65 6.38 -23.51
N GLU A 328 -0.60 5.58 -22.45
CA GLU A 328 0.64 5.28 -21.71
C GLU A 328 1.45 4.11 -22.30
N ASN A 329 0.95 3.46 -23.35
CA ASN A 329 1.56 2.26 -23.95
C ASN A 329 1.84 1.17 -22.90
N ALA A 330 0.90 0.99 -21.96
CA ALA A 330 0.99 0.09 -20.83
C ALA A 330 -0.16 -0.93 -20.86
N TYR A 331 0.12 -2.19 -20.54
CA TYR A 331 -0.88 -3.27 -20.47
C TYR A 331 -1.67 -3.51 -21.77
N LEU A 332 -1.13 -3.15 -22.94
CA LEU A 332 -1.78 -3.35 -24.23
C LEU A 332 -2.09 -4.83 -24.51
N ASP A 333 -1.14 -5.72 -24.19
CA ASP A 333 -1.32 -7.17 -24.29
C ASP A 333 -2.53 -7.68 -23.49
N SER A 334 -2.95 -6.98 -22.43
CA SER A 334 -4.12 -7.31 -21.63
C SER A 334 -5.40 -6.83 -22.31
N LEU A 335 -5.41 -5.60 -22.85
CA LEU A 335 -6.55 -5.04 -23.58
C LEU A 335 -6.86 -5.80 -24.87
N GLU A 336 -5.83 -6.31 -25.57
CA GLU A 336 -5.99 -7.13 -26.77
C GLU A 336 -6.72 -8.46 -26.50
N GLN A 337 -6.82 -8.89 -25.24
CA GLN A 337 -7.56 -10.09 -24.84
C GLN A 337 -9.03 -9.81 -24.57
N PHE A 338 -9.45 -8.55 -24.47
CA PHE A 338 -10.83 -8.21 -24.16
C PHE A 338 -11.71 -8.26 -25.41
N PRO A 339 -12.99 -8.65 -25.26
CA PRO A 339 -13.93 -8.63 -26.37
C PRO A 339 -14.30 -7.20 -26.75
N SER A 340 -15.07 -7.06 -27.83
CA SER A 340 -15.58 -5.75 -28.27
C SER A 340 -16.46 -5.11 -27.18
N GLY A 341 -16.23 -3.81 -26.91
CA GLY A 341 -16.99 -3.03 -25.93
C GLY A 341 -16.24 -1.76 -25.51
N ASN A 342 -16.92 -0.89 -24.75
CA ASN A 342 -16.35 0.27 -24.08
C ASN A 342 -16.44 0.14 -22.54
N SER A 343 -16.82 -1.02 -22.06
CA SER A 343 -16.78 -1.39 -20.65
C SER A 343 -16.79 -2.91 -20.58
N TRP A 344 -16.15 -3.47 -19.56
CA TRP A 344 -16.03 -4.91 -19.41
C TRP A 344 -16.37 -5.35 -18.00
N LEU A 345 -17.10 -6.45 -17.90
CA LEU A 345 -17.24 -7.22 -16.67
C LEU A 345 -16.36 -8.46 -16.74
N LEU A 346 -15.56 -8.68 -15.70
CA LEU A 346 -14.67 -9.83 -15.56
C LEU A 346 -15.23 -10.73 -14.45
N LEU A 347 -15.69 -11.91 -14.82
CA LEU A 347 -16.29 -12.91 -13.93
C LEU A 347 -15.34 -14.09 -13.79
N GLN A 348 -14.79 -14.29 -12.59
CA GLN A 348 -13.95 -15.46 -12.30
C GLN A 348 -14.78 -16.54 -11.61
N PHE A 349 -14.68 -17.78 -12.09
CA PHE A 349 -15.25 -18.96 -11.47
C PHE A 349 -14.13 -19.83 -10.91
N SER A 350 -14.42 -20.61 -9.86
CA SER A 350 -13.47 -21.54 -9.27
C SER A 350 -14.14 -22.83 -8.83
N GLY A 351 -13.38 -23.91 -8.68
CA GLY A 351 -13.91 -25.23 -8.33
C GLY A 351 -12.87 -26.35 -8.34
N ASP A 352 -13.34 -27.56 -8.09
CA ASP A 352 -12.50 -28.75 -7.89
C ASP A 352 -12.03 -29.43 -9.19
N THR A 353 -12.70 -29.16 -10.32
CA THR A 353 -12.31 -29.68 -11.64
C THR A 353 -12.49 -28.62 -12.73
N GLN A 354 -11.61 -28.60 -13.73
CA GLN A 354 -11.69 -27.64 -14.84
C GLN A 354 -13.04 -27.70 -15.57
N GLU A 355 -13.55 -28.90 -15.86
CA GLU A 355 -14.84 -29.11 -16.53
C GLU A 355 -16.01 -28.47 -15.76
N SER A 356 -16.02 -28.62 -14.42
CA SER A 356 -17.06 -28.02 -13.59
C SER A 356 -16.95 -26.50 -13.52
N VAL A 357 -15.75 -25.93 -13.64
CA VAL A 357 -15.56 -24.47 -13.63
C VAL A 357 -15.98 -23.88 -14.98
N ASP A 358 -15.58 -24.50 -16.08
CA ASP A 358 -15.97 -24.03 -17.40
C ASP A 358 -17.48 -24.11 -17.62
N GLU A 359 -18.12 -25.16 -17.12
CA GLU A 359 -19.56 -25.33 -17.25
C GLU A 359 -20.36 -24.28 -16.47
N GLN A 360 -19.81 -23.71 -15.40
CA GLN A 360 -20.42 -22.55 -14.72
C GLN A 360 -20.48 -21.34 -15.65
N GLY A 361 -19.37 -21.02 -16.33
CA GLY A 361 -19.29 -19.93 -17.30
C GLY A 361 -20.23 -20.15 -18.49
N ARG A 362 -20.25 -21.36 -19.05
CA ARG A 362 -21.15 -21.73 -20.16
C ARG A 362 -22.63 -21.71 -19.78
N THR A 363 -22.95 -22.14 -18.56
CA THR A 363 -24.32 -22.08 -18.03
C THR A 363 -24.79 -20.64 -17.91
N LEU A 364 -23.95 -19.75 -17.39
CA LEU A 364 -24.25 -18.33 -17.33
C LEU A 364 -24.51 -17.75 -18.74
N LEU A 365 -23.62 -18.03 -19.70
CA LEU A 365 -23.77 -17.59 -21.09
C LEU A 365 -25.12 -18.02 -21.69
N ARG A 366 -25.50 -19.30 -21.53
CA ARG A 366 -26.81 -19.81 -21.97
C ARG A 366 -27.96 -19.09 -21.27
N ALA A 367 -27.87 -18.85 -19.97
CA ALA A 367 -28.91 -18.17 -19.20
C ALA A 367 -29.10 -16.70 -19.62
N ILE A 368 -28.01 -16.02 -20.01
CA ILE A 368 -28.09 -14.64 -20.51
C ILE A 368 -28.31 -14.53 -22.02
N GLY A 369 -28.36 -15.66 -22.73
CA GLY A 369 -28.61 -15.73 -24.18
C GLY A 369 -27.42 -15.27 -25.03
N ARG A 370 -26.19 -15.41 -24.53
CA ARG A 370 -24.95 -15.13 -25.28
C ARG A 370 -24.22 -16.43 -25.59
N GLY A 371 -23.50 -16.47 -26.71
CA GLY A 371 -22.63 -17.57 -27.11
C GLY A 371 -21.15 -17.25 -26.84
N GLU A 372 -20.29 -18.27 -26.81
CA GLU A 372 -18.82 -18.05 -26.78
C GLU A 372 -18.30 -17.44 -28.11
N ASP A 373 -19.06 -17.56 -29.18
CA ASP A 373 -18.80 -17.00 -30.51
C ASP A 373 -19.29 -15.55 -30.68
N ASP A 374 -19.95 -14.98 -29.67
CA ASP A 374 -20.34 -13.57 -29.64
C ASP A 374 -19.10 -12.67 -29.52
N GLY A 375 -18.98 -11.67 -30.40
CA GLY A 375 -17.85 -10.73 -30.40
C GLY A 375 -17.72 -9.87 -29.13
N THR A 376 -18.74 -9.86 -28.28
CA THR A 376 -18.77 -9.21 -26.95
C THR A 376 -18.41 -10.17 -25.81
N VAL A 377 -18.02 -11.41 -26.10
CA VAL A 377 -17.68 -12.44 -25.12
C VAL A 377 -16.24 -12.89 -25.29
N THR A 378 -15.53 -13.09 -24.18
CA THR A 378 -14.27 -13.83 -24.17
C THR A 378 -14.27 -14.78 -22.99
N PHE A 379 -14.11 -16.07 -23.29
CA PHE A 379 -13.93 -17.12 -22.29
C PHE A 379 -12.47 -17.60 -22.30
N SER A 380 -11.93 -17.89 -21.11
CA SER A 380 -10.59 -18.44 -20.93
C SER A 380 -10.58 -19.41 -19.75
N ASP A 381 -9.95 -20.56 -19.95
CA ASP A 381 -9.54 -21.57 -18.96
C ASP A 381 -8.01 -21.63 -18.82
N ASN A 382 -7.30 -20.70 -19.48
CA ASN A 382 -5.85 -20.61 -19.48
C ASN A 382 -5.37 -19.63 -18.41
N LEU A 383 -4.85 -20.16 -17.30
CA LEU A 383 -4.32 -19.36 -16.19
C LEU A 383 -3.37 -18.23 -16.61
N ARG A 384 -2.49 -18.42 -17.61
CA ARG A 384 -1.58 -17.36 -18.07
C ARG A 384 -2.32 -16.22 -18.77
N ARG A 385 -3.34 -16.55 -19.56
CA ARG A 385 -4.19 -15.58 -20.25
C ARG A 385 -5.07 -14.82 -19.26
N GLU A 386 -5.62 -15.52 -18.28
CA GLU A 386 -6.43 -14.95 -17.19
C GLU A 386 -5.64 -13.97 -16.34
N GLN A 387 -4.44 -14.34 -15.91
CA GLN A 387 -3.56 -13.45 -15.16
C GLN A 387 -3.21 -12.18 -15.95
N LYS A 388 -3.03 -12.28 -17.28
CA LYS A 388 -2.81 -11.09 -18.11
C LYS A 388 -4.06 -10.20 -18.13
N MET A 389 -5.25 -10.76 -18.26
CA MET A 389 -6.51 -10.01 -18.23
C MET A 389 -6.73 -9.30 -16.88
N LEU A 390 -6.48 -9.98 -15.77
CA LEU A 390 -6.63 -9.43 -14.42
C LEU A 390 -5.62 -8.32 -14.09
N ARG A 391 -4.40 -8.38 -14.64
CA ARG A 391 -3.39 -7.32 -14.45
C ARG A 391 -3.87 -5.95 -14.93
N ALA A 392 -4.69 -5.87 -15.97
CA ALA A 392 -5.27 -4.60 -16.42
C ALA A 392 -6.14 -3.98 -15.32
N ARG A 393 -6.95 -4.80 -14.62
CA ARG A 393 -7.80 -4.37 -13.51
C ARG A 393 -6.99 -3.94 -12.28
N GLU A 394 -5.91 -4.64 -11.97
CA GLU A 394 -5.00 -4.32 -10.85
C GLU A 394 -4.21 -3.02 -11.09
N ALA A 395 -3.91 -2.68 -12.34
CA ALA A 395 -3.19 -1.46 -12.71
C ALA A 395 -3.98 -0.17 -12.50
N GLY A 396 -5.30 -0.26 -12.31
CA GLY A 396 -6.21 0.88 -12.39
C GLY A 396 -5.88 2.05 -11.44
N LEU A 397 -5.48 1.75 -10.20
CA LEU A 397 -5.13 2.78 -9.20
C LEU A 397 -3.89 3.59 -9.61
N GLY A 398 -2.98 2.94 -10.33
CA GLY A 398 -1.73 3.52 -10.81
C GLY A 398 -1.94 4.44 -12.01
N LEU A 399 -2.52 3.87 -13.07
CA LEU A 399 -2.76 4.52 -14.36
C LEU A 399 -3.68 5.74 -14.23
N THR A 400 -4.68 5.66 -13.35
CA THR A 400 -5.64 6.76 -13.20
C THR A 400 -5.09 7.94 -12.43
N ALA A 401 -3.96 7.80 -11.73
CA ALA A 401 -3.44 8.82 -10.82
C ALA A 401 -2.74 10.00 -11.51
N ARG A 402 -2.15 9.75 -12.70
CA ARG A 402 -1.37 10.72 -13.47
C ARG A 402 -1.68 10.60 -14.96
N PRO A 403 -2.93 10.87 -15.38
CA PRO A 403 -3.32 10.78 -16.77
C PRO A 403 -2.44 11.67 -17.68
N PRO A 404 -2.18 11.26 -18.94
CA PRO A 404 -1.36 12.02 -19.89
C PRO A 404 -1.91 13.42 -20.26
N ASP A 405 -3.17 13.70 -19.92
CA ASP A 405 -3.81 15.01 -20.13
C ASP A 405 -3.28 16.13 -19.20
N GLY A 406 -2.32 15.79 -18.33
CA GLY A 406 -1.60 16.73 -17.48
C GLY A 406 -2.31 17.08 -16.17
N ARG A 407 -3.52 16.55 -15.93
CA ARG A 407 -4.22 16.74 -14.65
C ARG A 407 -3.74 15.72 -13.64
N GLU A 408 -3.56 16.15 -12.39
CA GLU A 408 -3.30 15.23 -11.28
C GLU A 408 -4.64 14.77 -10.72
N THR A 409 -4.81 13.47 -10.48
CA THR A 409 -6.01 12.94 -9.83
C THR A 409 -5.68 12.41 -8.45
N TRP A 410 -6.63 12.58 -7.54
CA TRP A 410 -6.46 12.35 -6.12
C TRP A 410 -7.49 11.37 -5.59
N GLY A 411 -7.19 10.80 -4.43
CA GLY A 411 -8.20 10.12 -3.61
C GLY A 411 -9.13 11.14 -2.99
N GLY A 412 -10.07 10.66 -2.18
CA GLY A 412 -11.00 11.50 -1.46
C GLY A 412 -12.45 11.15 -1.76
N TRP A 413 -12.80 10.49 -2.87
CA TRP A 413 -14.12 9.87 -3.08
C TRP A 413 -14.03 8.64 -4.01
N GLU A 414 -13.25 7.65 -3.58
CA GLU A 414 -12.81 6.53 -4.43
C GLU A 414 -13.37 5.16 -4.04
N ASP A 415 -14.38 5.07 -3.17
CA ASP A 415 -14.76 3.79 -2.56
C ASP A 415 -16.22 3.75 -2.08
N SER A 416 -17.13 4.38 -2.80
CA SER A 416 -18.55 4.31 -2.46
C SER A 416 -19.15 2.95 -2.84
N ALA A 417 -20.03 2.42 -2.00
CA ALA A 417 -20.75 1.17 -2.27
C ALA A 417 -22.27 1.35 -2.14
N VAL A 418 -23.04 0.72 -3.02
CA VAL A 418 -24.52 0.70 -3.00
C VAL A 418 -25.03 -0.74 -3.18
N PRO A 419 -26.31 -1.06 -2.95
CA PRO A 419 -26.85 -2.36 -3.34
C PRO A 419 -26.59 -2.64 -4.82
N PRO A 420 -26.11 -3.84 -5.22
CA PRO A 420 -25.83 -4.17 -6.62
C PRO A 420 -27.00 -3.88 -7.58
N GLU A 421 -28.23 -4.07 -7.11
CA GLU A 421 -29.48 -3.83 -7.86
C GLU A 421 -29.71 -2.35 -8.19
N ARG A 422 -28.98 -1.46 -7.52
CA ARG A 422 -29.10 -0.01 -7.64
C ARG A 422 -27.84 0.63 -8.23
N LEU A 423 -26.83 -0.17 -8.58
CA LEU A 423 -25.52 0.31 -9.00
C LEU A 423 -25.58 1.14 -10.28
N GLY A 424 -26.26 0.66 -11.33
CA GLY A 424 -26.33 1.38 -12.61
C GLY A 424 -26.93 2.78 -12.50
N ASP A 425 -28.05 2.91 -11.78
CA ASP A 425 -28.66 4.20 -11.49
C ASP A 425 -27.76 5.11 -10.65
N TYR A 426 -27.07 4.55 -9.66
CA TYR A 426 -26.10 5.31 -8.86
C TYR A 426 -24.95 5.85 -9.72
N LEU A 427 -24.40 5.03 -10.63
CA LEU A 427 -23.31 5.45 -11.52
C LEU A 427 -23.73 6.58 -12.47
N ARG A 428 -24.96 6.54 -12.99
CA ARG A 428 -25.50 7.65 -13.79
C ARG A 428 -25.53 8.95 -12.99
N ASP A 429 -25.97 8.89 -11.74
CA ASP A 429 -26.10 10.07 -10.88
C ASP A 429 -24.75 10.59 -10.39
N LEU A 430 -23.81 9.68 -10.14
CA LEU A 430 -22.43 10.01 -9.81
C LEU A 430 -21.73 10.70 -10.99
N LYS A 431 -21.94 10.22 -12.22
CA LYS A 431 -21.42 10.89 -13.43
C LYS A 431 -22.01 12.28 -13.60
N ARG A 432 -23.31 12.47 -13.37
CA ARG A 432 -23.94 13.81 -13.35
C ARG A 432 -23.33 14.71 -12.28
N LEU A 433 -22.98 14.17 -11.11
CA LEU A 433 -22.28 14.91 -10.07
C LEU A 433 -20.87 15.30 -10.51
N PHE A 434 -20.11 14.40 -11.15
CA PHE A 434 -18.80 14.73 -11.71
C PHE A 434 -18.89 15.84 -12.76
N GLU A 435 -19.84 15.78 -13.69
CA GLU A 435 -20.03 16.81 -14.72
C GLU A 435 -20.25 18.20 -14.11
N ARG A 436 -21.06 18.30 -13.04
CA ARG A 436 -21.33 19.57 -12.35
C ARG A 436 -20.06 20.23 -11.79
N PHE A 437 -19.07 19.44 -11.40
CA PHE A 437 -17.80 19.91 -10.86
C PHE A 437 -16.66 19.91 -11.89
N GLY A 438 -16.92 19.54 -13.15
CA GLY A 438 -15.89 19.44 -14.18
C GLY A 438 -14.99 18.20 -14.09
N TYR A 439 -15.41 17.17 -13.37
CA TYR A 439 -14.67 15.92 -13.12
C TYR A 439 -15.04 14.76 -14.06
N GLY A 440 -15.73 15.04 -15.18
CA GLY A 440 -16.30 14.01 -16.08
C GLY A 440 -15.29 13.07 -16.75
N LEU A 441 -13.98 13.32 -16.65
CA LEU A 441 -12.91 12.45 -17.18
C LEU A 441 -12.41 11.40 -16.17
N SER A 442 -13.02 11.33 -14.98
CA SER A 442 -12.66 10.36 -13.95
C SER A 442 -13.07 8.95 -14.38
N SER A 443 -12.11 8.03 -14.39
CA SER A 443 -12.38 6.61 -14.70
C SER A 443 -13.13 5.93 -13.54
N LEU A 444 -14.02 5.01 -13.89
CA LEU A 444 -14.79 4.18 -12.99
C LEU A 444 -14.42 2.70 -13.18
N TYR A 445 -14.12 2.03 -12.08
CA TYR A 445 -13.81 0.60 -12.04
C TYR A 445 -14.14 0.05 -10.66
N GLY A 446 -14.28 -1.26 -10.46
CA GLY A 446 -14.61 -1.73 -9.11
C GLY A 446 -15.08 -3.15 -9.00
N HIS A 447 -15.54 -3.47 -7.79
CA HIS A 447 -16.08 -4.76 -7.38
C HIS A 447 -17.61 -4.75 -7.55
N PHE A 448 -18.05 -4.77 -8.81
CA PHE A 448 -19.45 -4.54 -9.16
C PHE A 448 -20.39 -5.61 -8.61
N GLY A 449 -19.92 -6.85 -8.45
CA GLY A 449 -20.73 -7.92 -7.84
C GLY A 449 -21.07 -7.67 -6.37
N GLN A 450 -20.40 -6.70 -5.73
CA GLN A 450 -20.70 -6.24 -4.38
C GLN A 450 -21.11 -4.76 -4.34
N GLY A 451 -21.42 -4.18 -5.51
CA GLY A 451 -21.94 -2.82 -5.63
C GLY A 451 -20.94 -1.71 -5.29
N CYS A 452 -19.63 -1.99 -5.36
CA CYS A 452 -18.57 -1.07 -4.93
C CYS A 452 -17.82 -0.50 -6.14
N VAL A 453 -17.64 0.81 -6.15
CA VAL A 453 -16.99 1.54 -7.24
C VAL A 453 -15.79 2.35 -6.74
N HIS A 454 -14.74 2.35 -7.56
CA HIS A 454 -13.52 3.11 -7.39
C HIS A 454 -13.28 4.10 -8.50
N THR A 455 -12.59 5.17 -8.15
CA THR A 455 -12.27 6.26 -9.06
C THR A 455 -11.12 7.11 -8.53
N ARG A 456 -10.51 7.93 -9.38
CA ARG A 456 -9.60 8.99 -8.97
C ARG A 456 -10.09 10.28 -9.62
N ILE A 457 -10.15 11.35 -8.83
CA ILE A 457 -10.85 12.59 -9.21
C ILE A 457 -9.83 13.73 -9.30
N PRO A 458 -9.85 14.57 -10.35
CA PRO A 458 -8.92 15.68 -10.51
C PRO A 458 -9.26 16.85 -9.58
N PHE A 459 -9.18 16.63 -8.27
CA PHE A 459 -9.38 17.66 -7.26
C PHE A 459 -8.26 18.71 -7.31
N GLU A 460 -8.64 19.98 -7.20
CA GLU A 460 -7.67 21.07 -7.05
C GLU A 460 -7.39 21.30 -5.56
N LEU A 461 -6.25 20.79 -5.06
CA LEU A 461 -5.94 20.80 -3.63
C LEU A 461 -4.94 21.90 -3.21
N THR A 462 -4.46 22.73 -4.14
CA THR A 462 -3.43 23.75 -3.83
C THR A 462 -4.00 25.15 -3.60
N SER A 463 -5.27 25.37 -3.94
CA SER A 463 -5.97 26.65 -3.82
C SER A 463 -7.11 26.59 -2.81
N ALA A 464 -7.47 27.73 -2.21
CA ALA A 464 -8.58 27.80 -1.26
C ALA A 464 -9.94 27.51 -1.92
N GLU A 465 -10.15 27.98 -3.15
CA GLU A 465 -11.36 27.71 -3.93
C GLU A 465 -11.46 26.22 -4.28
N GLY A 466 -10.36 25.61 -4.73
CA GLY A 466 -10.30 24.19 -5.05
C GLY A 466 -10.60 23.30 -3.83
N VAL A 467 -10.03 23.63 -2.66
CA VAL A 467 -10.32 22.90 -1.41
C VAL A 467 -11.77 23.07 -0.97
N ALA A 468 -12.36 24.25 -1.13
CA ALA A 468 -13.79 24.45 -0.88
C ALA A 468 -14.67 23.62 -1.83
N ALA A 469 -14.32 23.55 -3.11
CA ALA A 469 -15.02 22.72 -4.10
C ALA A 469 -14.85 21.22 -3.81
N PHE A 470 -13.67 20.79 -3.36
CA PHE A 470 -13.43 19.43 -2.87
C PHE A 470 -14.39 19.09 -1.73
N ARG A 471 -14.49 19.95 -0.70
CA ARG A 471 -15.42 19.75 0.42
C ARG A 471 -16.88 19.68 -0.03
N ASP A 472 -17.34 20.61 -0.86
CA ASP A 472 -18.72 20.60 -1.37
C ASP A 472 -19.01 19.33 -2.18
N PHE A 473 -18.06 18.87 -2.99
CA PHE A 473 -18.18 17.61 -3.71
C PHE A 473 -18.35 16.43 -2.74
N LEU A 474 -17.50 16.30 -1.71
CA LEU A 474 -17.57 15.19 -0.75
C LEU A 474 -18.91 15.12 -0.02
N VAL A 475 -19.43 16.27 0.43
CA VAL A 475 -20.72 16.34 1.12
C VAL A 475 -21.86 15.88 0.20
N ARG A 476 -21.87 16.36 -1.05
CA ARG A 476 -22.90 15.96 -2.03
C ARG A 476 -22.79 14.50 -2.45
N ALA A 477 -21.57 13.97 -2.53
CA ALA A 477 -21.33 12.58 -2.87
C ALA A 477 -21.79 11.66 -1.72
N ALA A 478 -21.60 12.08 -0.46
CA ALA A 478 -22.16 11.41 0.71
C ALA A 478 -23.69 11.39 0.71
N ASP A 479 -24.34 12.51 0.40
CA ASP A 479 -25.80 12.56 0.25
C ASP A 479 -26.29 11.65 -0.88
N LEU A 480 -25.56 11.62 -1.99
CA LEU A 480 -25.91 10.78 -3.12
C LEU A 480 -25.86 9.30 -2.75
N VAL A 481 -24.73 8.78 -2.24
CA VAL A 481 -24.60 7.34 -1.94
C VAL A 481 -25.58 6.90 -0.85
N THR A 482 -25.84 7.74 0.14
CA THR A 482 -26.79 7.45 1.23
C THR A 482 -28.24 7.43 0.72
N SER A 483 -28.60 8.26 -0.26
CA SER A 483 -29.93 8.21 -0.91
C SER A 483 -30.21 6.90 -1.65
N TYR A 484 -29.17 6.14 -1.98
CA TYR A 484 -29.26 4.81 -2.58
C TYR A 484 -29.19 3.67 -1.54
N GLY A 485 -29.18 3.99 -0.24
CA GLY A 485 -29.00 3.01 0.84
C GLY A 485 -27.60 2.43 0.88
N GLY A 486 -26.60 3.18 0.42
CA GLY A 486 -25.21 2.75 0.33
C GLY A 486 -24.34 3.15 1.52
N SER A 487 -23.03 2.91 1.36
CA SER A 487 -21.95 3.21 2.32
C SER A 487 -20.94 4.16 1.72
N LEU A 488 -20.42 5.08 2.54
CA LEU A 488 -19.41 6.06 2.14
C LEU A 488 -18.06 5.40 1.83
N SER A 489 -17.77 4.28 2.48
CA SER A 489 -16.66 3.37 2.18
C SER A 489 -17.12 1.91 2.10
N GLY A 490 -16.72 1.23 1.03
CA GLY A 490 -16.89 -0.20 0.79
C GLY A 490 -15.73 -1.04 1.34
N GLU A 491 -14.48 -0.58 1.24
CA GLU A 491 -13.30 -1.34 1.69
C GLU A 491 -12.12 -0.52 2.25
N HIS A 492 -12.08 0.79 2.01
CA HIS A 492 -10.96 1.67 2.39
C HIS A 492 -11.06 2.27 3.80
N GLY A 493 -12.16 2.05 4.51
CA GLY A 493 -12.40 2.64 5.83
C GLY A 493 -12.77 4.11 5.73
N ASP A 494 -12.96 4.74 6.88
CA ASP A 494 -13.38 6.13 6.99
C ASP A 494 -12.22 7.10 7.15
N GLY A 495 -11.33 6.82 8.10
CA GLY A 495 -10.25 7.72 8.51
C GLY A 495 -10.74 9.14 8.76
N GLN A 496 -9.99 10.09 8.22
CA GLN A 496 -10.37 11.50 8.17
C GLN A 496 -11.19 11.81 6.91
N ALA A 497 -11.02 11.05 5.83
CA ALA A 497 -11.71 11.27 4.56
C ALA A 497 -13.24 11.15 4.64
N ARG A 498 -13.74 10.37 5.60
CA ARG A 498 -15.18 10.09 5.75
C ARG A 498 -15.72 10.32 7.15
N GLY A 499 -14.86 10.35 8.18
CA GLY A 499 -15.32 10.43 9.56
C GLY A 499 -16.34 11.55 9.79
N GLU A 500 -16.06 12.77 9.29
CA GLU A 500 -16.96 13.92 9.42
C GLU A 500 -18.33 13.71 8.74
N LEU A 501 -18.38 12.84 7.73
CA LEU A 501 -19.57 12.59 6.90
C LEU A 501 -20.44 11.46 7.44
N LEU A 502 -19.99 10.71 8.45
CA LEU A 502 -20.74 9.59 9.05
C LEU A 502 -22.16 9.96 9.53
N PRO A 503 -22.46 11.16 10.05
CA PRO A 503 -23.83 11.56 10.38
C PRO A 503 -24.80 11.50 9.21
N ARG A 504 -24.33 11.68 7.95
CA ARG A 504 -25.18 11.56 6.75
C ARG A 504 -25.62 10.12 6.50
N MET A 505 -24.79 9.15 6.86
CA MET A 505 -25.05 7.72 6.63
C MET A 505 -25.81 7.09 7.80
N PHE A 506 -25.38 7.35 9.03
CA PHE A 506 -25.88 6.66 10.22
C PHE A 506 -26.88 7.50 11.05
N GLY A 507 -26.92 8.81 10.83
CA GLY A 507 -27.65 9.74 11.68
C GLY A 507 -27.01 9.95 13.05
N ASP A 508 -27.43 11.01 13.73
CA ASP A 508 -26.79 11.49 14.96
C ASP A 508 -26.82 10.45 16.10
N ARG A 509 -27.88 9.64 16.18
CA ARG A 509 -28.05 8.64 17.25
C ARG A 509 -26.98 7.55 17.20
N LEU A 510 -26.73 6.97 16.03
CA LEU A 510 -25.71 5.93 15.87
C LEU A 510 -24.29 6.51 15.94
N VAL A 511 -24.07 7.72 15.42
CA VAL A 511 -22.77 8.39 15.60
C VAL A 511 -22.50 8.70 17.08
N THR A 512 -23.53 9.05 17.85
CA THR A 512 -23.41 9.19 19.32
C THR A 512 -23.02 7.85 19.95
N ALA A 513 -23.61 6.73 19.53
CA ALA A 513 -23.23 5.41 20.01
C ALA A 513 -21.76 5.07 19.69
N PHE A 514 -21.25 5.44 18.50
CA PHE A 514 -19.82 5.31 18.21
C PHE A 514 -18.97 6.15 19.17
N GLY A 515 -19.41 7.38 19.49
CA GLY A 515 -18.83 8.23 20.53
C GLY A 515 -18.75 7.55 21.89
N GLU A 516 -19.85 6.99 22.37
CA GLU A 516 -19.89 6.29 23.66
C GLU A 516 -18.98 5.06 23.69
N VAL A 517 -18.87 4.33 22.57
CA VAL A 517 -17.91 3.21 22.46
C VAL A 517 -16.46 3.73 22.51
N LYS A 518 -16.16 4.83 21.82
CA LYS A 518 -14.84 5.47 21.90
C LYS A 518 -14.50 5.87 23.33
N ASP A 519 -15.42 6.54 24.03
CA ASP A 519 -15.23 6.95 25.43
C ASP A 519 -15.07 5.75 26.38
N LEU A 520 -15.75 4.64 26.09
CA LEU A 520 -15.63 3.42 26.88
C LEU A 520 -14.24 2.79 26.76
N PHE A 521 -13.60 2.82 25.59
CA PHE A 521 -12.27 2.23 25.37
C PHE A 521 -11.12 3.20 25.64
N ASP A 522 -11.32 4.49 25.33
CA ASP A 522 -10.26 5.50 25.28
C ASP A 522 -10.83 6.89 25.63
N PRO A 523 -11.19 7.11 26.91
CA PRO A 523 -11.87 8.33 27.36
C PRO A 523 -11.04 9.60 27.17
N ASP A 524 -9.71 9.48 27.15
CA ASP A 524 -8.80 10.60 26.94
C ASP A 524 -8.48 10.84 25.45
N ASN A 525 -9.05 10.03 24.54
CA ASN A 525 -8.85 10.12 23.09
C ASN A 525 -7.35 10.13 22.71
N ARG A 526 -6.63 9.08 23.12
CA ARG A 526 -5.19 8.90 22.85
C ARG A 526 -4.88 7.83 21.80
N MET A 527 -5.84 7.00 21.42
CA MET A 527 -5.70 6.03 20.33
C MET A 527 -6.22 6.61 19.02
N ASN A 528 -5.29 6.83 18.08
CA ASN A 528 -5.50 7.41 16.75
C ASN A 528 -6.53 8.57 16.72
N PRO A 529 -6.32 9.66 17.48
CA PRO A 529 -7.31 10.71 17.66
C PRO A 529 -7.71 11.39 16.34
N GLY A 530 -8.96 11.85 16.26
CA GLY A 530 -9.44 12.64 15.12
C GLY A 530 -9.76 11.82 13.87
N LYS A 531 -9.93 10.50 14.01
CA LYS A 531 -10.36 9.55 12.96
C LYS A 531 -11.62 8.83 13.41
N VAL A 532 -12.54 8.52 12.47
CA VAL A 532 -13.86 7.89 12.69
C VAL A 532 -14.78 8.68 13.63
N VAL A 533 -14.43 8.82 14.91
CA VAL A 533 -15.16 9.54 15.96
C VAL A 533 -14.41 10.82 16.35
N ALA A 534 -15.16 11.88 16.69
CA ALA A 534 -14.63 13.23 16.87
C ALA A 534 -13.63 13.59 15.74
N PRO A 535 -13.99 13.35 14.47
CA PRO A 535 -13.06 13.40 13.36
C PRO A 535 -12.60 14.84 13.11
N HIS A 536 -11.36 14.99 12.64
CA HIS A 536 -10.96 16.24 12.01
C HIS A 536 -11.82 16.49 10.76
N PRO A 537 -12.08 17.76 10.40
CA PRO A 537 -12.74 18.10 9.15
C PRO A 537 -12.03 17.50 7.94
N VAL A 538 -12.80 17.16 6.90
CA VAL A 538 -12.28 16.51 5.67
C VAL A 538 -11.27 17.37 4.91
N ASP A 539 -11.29 18.69 5.12
CA ASP A 539 -10.46 19.70 4.47
C ASP A 539 -9.36 20.30 5.38
N GLU A 540 -9.18 19.75 6.58
CA GLU A 540 -8.04 20.04 7.45
C GLU A 540 -6.89 19.04 7.23
N ASP A 541 -5.68 19.42 7.64
CA ASP A 541 -4.46 18.58 7.57
C ASP A 541 -4.16 17.96 6.19
N LEU A 542 -4.65 18.59 5.12
CA LEU A 542 -4.36 18.14 3.76
C LEU A 542 -2.85 18.35 3.48
N ARG A 543 -2.22 17.30 2.94
CA ARG A 543 -0.83 17.28 2.45
C ARG A 543 -0.60 18.38 1.44
N LEU A 544 -1.56 18.59 0.56
CA LEU A 544 -1.64 19.77 -0.30
C LEU A 544 -2.79 20.62 0.22
N GLY A 545 -2.58 21.91 0.38
CA GLY A 545 -3.63 22.78 0.90
C GLY A 545 -3.39 24.23 0.49
N PRO A 546 -4.32 25.13 0.85
CA PRO A 546 -4.24 26.54 0.48
C PRO A 546 -3.02 27.24 1.04
N HIS A 547 -2.38 26.66 2.06
CA HIS A 547 -1.18 27.18 2.72
C HIS A 547 0.12 26.48 2.32
N TRP A 548 0.05 25.43 1.48
CA TRP A 548 1.25 24.73 1.03
C TRP A 548 2.05 25.64 0.08
N ARG A 549 3.29 25.96 0.44
CA ARG A 549 4.16 26.91 -0.28
C ARG A 549 5.58 26.35 -0.39
N PRO A 550 5.83 25.40 -1.30
CA PRO A 550 7.15 24.79 -1.44
C PRO A 550 8.18 25.80 -1.93
N ARG A 551 9.42 25.65 -1.47
CA ARG A 551 10.57 26.38 -2.00
C ARG A 551 10.93 25.80 -3.37
N THR A 552 10.77 26.61 -4.40
CA THR A 552 11.15 26.24 -5.76
C THR A 552 12.61 26.59 -6.02
N HIS A 553 13.30 25.68 -6.71
CA HIS A 553 14.68 25.86 -7.13
C HIS A 553 14.79 25.57 -8.62
N GLN A 554 15.72 26.24 -9.30
CA GLN A 554 15.99 25.96 -10.70
C GLN A 554 16.62 24.55 -10.80
N PRO A 555 15.97 23.59 -11.49
CA PRO A 555 16.52 22.25 -11.61
C PRO A 555 17.70 22.21 -12.59
N HIS A 556 18.59 21.25 -12.41
CA HIS A 556 19.61 20.91 -13.41
C HIS A 556 19.06 20.01 -14.52
N PHE A 557 18.17 19.08 -14.18
CA PHE A 557 17.45 18.26 -15.16
C PHE A 557 16.21 18.97 -15.73
N GLY A 558 15.81 18.60 -16.94
CA GLY A 558 14.72 19.25 -17.67
C GLY A 558 13.29 18.85 -17.27
N TYR A 559 13.11 17.73 -16.54
CA TYR A 559 11.80 17.23 -16.08
C TYR A 559 10.61 17.42 -17.06
N PRO A 560 10.72 16.93 -18.32
CA PRO A 560 9.73 17.21 -19.36
C PRO A 560 8.32 16.71 -19.03
N ASP A 561 8.22 15.56 -18.34
CA ASP A 561 6.96 14.94 -17.94
C ASP A 561 6.35 15.55 -16.66
N ASP A 562 7.05 16.53 -16.05
CA ASP A 562 6.67 17.18 -14.79
C ASP A 562 6.69 18.72 -14.95
N GLN A 563 6.40 19.22 -16.15
CA GLN A 563 6.34 20.65 -16.48
C GLN A 563 7.65 21.41 -16.17
N GLY A 564 8.80 20.74 -16.29
CA GLY A 564 10.10 21.32 -15.97
C GLY A 564 10.35 21.56 -14.49
N SER A 565 9.56 20.95 -13.60
CA SER A 565 9.57 21.23 -12.15
C SER A 565 10.00 20.00 -11.35
N PHE A 566 11.08 20.16 -10.56
CA PHE A 566 11.45 19.15 -9.56
C PHE A 566 10.35 18.97 -8.50
N THR A 567 9.64 20.04 -8.14
CA THR A 567 8.54 19.99 -7.18
C THR A 567 7.41 19.10 -7.67
N HIS A 568 7.02 19.21 -8.94
CA HIS A 568 6.01 18.31 -9.53
C HIS A 568 6.52 16.87 -9.59
N ALA A 569 7.79 16.67 -9.96
CA ALA A 569 8.41 15.35 -9.98
C ALA A 569 8.40 14.68 -8.58
N ALA A 570 8.71 15.42 -7.52
CA ALA A 570 8.66 14.92 -6.14
C ALA A 570 7.24 14.54 -5.68
N MET A 571 6.19 15.16 -6.26
CA MET A 571 4.78 14.87 -5.98
C MET A 571 4.21 13.67 -6.76
N ARG A 572 4.98 13.05 -7.66
CA ARG A 572 4.50 11.88 -8.42
C ARG A 572 4.10 10.72 -7.49
N CYS A 573 4.75 10.57 -6.34
CA CYS A 573 4.43 9.48 -5.43
C CYS A 573 3.05 9.66 -4.77
N VAL A 574 2.14 8.74 -5.09
CA VAL A 574 0.77 8.69 -4.55
C VAL A 574 0.64 7.85 -3.27
N GLY A 575 1.76 7.43 -2.67
CA GLY A 575 1.77 6.83 -1.33
C GLY A 575 1.28 5.36 -1.22
N ILE A 576 0.85 4.74 -2.31
CA ILE A 576 0.27 3.37 -2.31
C ILE A 576 1.18 2.28 -1.72
N GLY A 577 2.50 2.49 -1.71
CA GLY A 577 3.43 1.57 -1.05
C GLY A 577 3.88 0.36 -1.87
N ASN A 578 3.60 0.28 -3.17
CA ASN A 578 4.03 -0.85 -4.04
C ASN A 578 5.54 -1.15 -3.96
N CYS A 579 6.36 -0.13 -3.67
CA CYS A 579 7.81 -0.28 -3.47
C CYS A 579 8.21 -1.00 -2.17
N ARG A 580 7.25 -1.41 -1.35
CA ARG A 580 7.44 -2.19 -0.12
C ARG A 580 7.22 -3.70 -0.31
N THR A 581 7.16 -4.15 -1.56
CA THR A 581 7.12 -5.59 -1.83
C THR A 581 8.45 -6.26 -1.49
N HIS A 582 8.39 -7.47 -0.94
CA HIS A 582 9.56 -8.31 -0.63
C HIS A 582 9.91 -9.26 -1.77
N THR A 583 9.00 -9.43 -2.74
CA THR A 583 9.14 -10.38 -3.85
C THR A 583 8.65 -9.74 -5.16
N GLY A 584 9.24 -10.17 -6.27
CA GLY A 584 8.89 -9.68 -7.60
C GLY A 584 9.45 -8.29 -7.92
N GLY A 585 9.64 -8.02 -9.23
CA GLY A 585 10.16 -6.75 -9.73
C GLY A 585 11.63 -6.47 -9.38
N VAL A 586 12.11 -5.31 -9.84
CA VAL A 586 13.41 -4.73 -9.50
C VAL A 586 13.26 -3.72 -8.36
N MET A 587 12.11 -3.03 -8.24
CA MET A 587 11.88 -2.01 -7.21
C MET A 587 11.44 -2.63 -5.86
N CYS A 588 12.04 -2.29 -4.71
CA CYS A 588 13.22 -1.47 -4.43
C CYS A 588 14.24 -2.31 -3.62
N PRO A 589 15.45 -2.60 -4.13
CA PRO A 589 16.32 -3.60 -3.49
C PRO A 589 16.81 -3.18 -2.11
N SER A 590 16.98 -1.87 -1.88
CA SER A 590 17.37 -1.35 -0.57
C SER A 590 16.27 -1.57 0.47
N TYR A 591 14.99 -1.42 0.12
CA TYR A 591 13.89 -1.77 1.01
C TYR A 591 13.86 -3.28 1.26
N GLN A 592 13.96 -4.09 0.20
CA GLN A 592 13.96 -5.55 0.33
C GLN A 592 15.06 -6.05 1.27
N ALA A 593 16.23 -5.41 1.25
CA ALA A 593 17.35 -5.76 2.12
C ALA A 593 17.23 -5.22 3.55
N THR A 594 16.61 -4.06 3.76
CA THR A 594 16.63 -3.37 5.05
C THR A 594 15.32 -3.44 5.83
N GLY A 595 14.19 -3.60 5.14
CA GLY A 595 12.84 -3.45 5.69
C GLY A 595 12.49 -2.00 6.08
N GLU A 596 13.29 -1.01 5.65
CA GLU A 596 13.17 0.38 6.12
C GLU A 596 12.33 1.26 5.20
N GLU A 597 11.33 1.93 5.76
CA GLU A 597 10.46 2.85 5.01
C GLU A 597 11.27 3.92 4.25
N GLU A 598 12.28 4.53 4.89
CA GLU A 598 13.15 5.55 4.28
C GLU A 598 13.93 5.04 3.06
N HIS A 599 14.19 3.74 2.98
CA HIS A 599 14.88 3.09 1.87
C HIS A 599 13.94 2.56 0.79
N SER A 600 12.63 2.74 0.96
CA SER A 600 11.65 2.52 -0.09
C SER A 600 11.58 3.74 -1.03
N THR A 601 11.09 3.54 -2.26
CA THR A 601 10.85 4.66 -3.19
C THR A 601 9.87 5.68 -2.59
N ARG A 602 8.85 5.21 -1.85
CA ARG A 602 7.86 6.05 -1.18
C ARG A 602 8.49 6.88 -0.06
N GLY A 603 9.27 6.28 0.82
CA GLY A 603 9.95 7.01 1.90
C GLY A 603 10.89 8.08 1.36
N ARG A 604 11.69 7.77 0.34
CA ARG A 604 12.52 8.77 -0.35
C ARG A 604 11.72 9.91 -0.96
N ALA A 605 10.62 9.59 -1.64
CA ALA A 605 9.75 10.61 -2.22
C ALA A 605 9.15 11.52 -1.13
N ARG A 606 8.75 10.96 0.02
CA ARG A 606 8.27 11.75 1.18
C ARG A 606 9.35 12.64 1.76
N LEU A 607 10.57 12.15 1.92
CA LEU A 607 11.68 12.97 2.40
C LEU A 607 12.02 14.11 1.43
N LEU A 608 12.02 13.82 0.13
CA LEU A 608 12.18 14.84 -0.90
C LEU A 608 11.02 15.85 -0.90
N PHE A 609 9.79 15.43 -0.61
CA PHE A 609 8.65 16.32 -0.44
C PHE A 609 8.82 17.23 0.78
N GLU A 610 9.20 16.67 1.94
CA GLU A 610 9.49 17.44 3.15
C GLU A 610 10.63 18.45 2.95
N MET A 611 11.66 18.05 2.19
CA MET A 611 12.79 18.91 1.82
C MET A 611 12.39 20.17 1.04
N LEU A 612 11.25 20.15 0.35
CA LEU A 612 10.74 21.34 -0.34
C LEU A 612 10.23 22.40 0.65
N GLU A 613 10.17 22.11 1.95
CA GLU A 613 9.77 23.05 3.00
C GLU A 613 8.40 23.71 2.71
N GLY A 614 7.44 22.92 2.21
CA GLY A 614 6.13 23.43 1.81
C GLY A 614 5.19 23.75 2.97
N HIS A 615 5.48 23.27 4.18
CA HIS A 615 4.70 23.51 5.39
C HIS A 615 5.54 24.20 6.47
N ALA A 616 4.88 24.96 7.35
CA ALA A 616 5.56 25.60 8.48
C ALA A 616 6.16 24.59 9.47
N ASP A 617 5.63 23.37 9.49
CA ASP A 617 6.08 22.24 10.32
C ASP A 617 6.78 21.15 9.48
N SER A 618 7.32 21.48 8.30
CA SER A 618 8.15 20.55 7.53
C SER A 618 9.30 20.00 8.38
N THR A 619 9.49 18.68 8.35
CA THR A 619 10.50 18.05 9.22
C THR A 619 11.91 18.31 8.74
N ILE A 620 12.10 18.35 7.42
CA ILE A 620 13.37 18.69 6.78
C ILE A 620 13.40 20.20 6.53
N SER A 621 14.33 20.91 7.17
CA SER A 621 14.38 22.39 7.19
C SER A 621 15.67 22.98 6.60
N ASP A 622 16.63 22.14 6.24
CA ASP A 622 17.88 22.54 5.60
C ASP A 622 17.87 22.30 4.07
N GLY A 623 16.71 21.95 3.52
CA GLY A 623 16.46 21.79 2.08
C GLY A 623 17.49 20.87 1.42
N TRP A 624 18.08 21.32 0.32
CA TRP A 624 19.12 20.57 -0.41
C TRP A 624 20.37 20.23 0.40
N ARG A 625 20.55 20.81 1.61
CA ARG A 625 21.66 20.48 2.51
C ARG A 625 21.35 19.33 3.47
N SER A 626 20.12 18.82 3.47
CA SER A 626 19.65 17.72 4.34
C SER A 626 20.56 16.51 4.35
N THR A 627 20.95 16.09 5.55
CA THR A 627 21.63 14.83 5.77
C THR A 627 20.67 13.65 5.75
N GLU A 628 19.44 13.83 6.20
CA GLU A 628 18.38 12.82 6.22
C GLU A 628 18.00 12.40 4.80
N VAL A 629 17.79 13.37 3.90
CA VAL A 629 17.52 13.10 2.48
C VAL A 629 18.74 12.44 1.81
N ARG A 630 19.95 12.92 2.13
CA ARG A 630 21.20 12.31 1.63
C ARG A 630 21.28 10.84 2.03
N ASP A 631 21.03 10.52 3.30
CA ASP A 631 21.18 9.18 3.85
C ASP A 631 20.15 8.21 3.27
N ALA A 632 18.88 8.63 3.16
CA ALA A 632 17.85 7.83 2.49
C ALA A 632 18.19 7.55 1.01
N LEU A 633 18.80 8.51 0.32
CA LEU A 633 19.24 8.36 -1.07
C LEU A 633 20.56 7.59 -1.20
N ASP A 634 21.36 7.46 -0.16
CA ASP A 634 22.70 6.85 -0.25
C ASP A 634 22.62 5.40 -0.72
N LEU A 635 21.74 4.61 -0.12
CA LEU A 635 21.48 3.21 -0.50
C LEU A 635 20.69 3.04 -1.81
N CYS A 636 20.25 4.14 -2.45
CA CYS A 636 19.62 4.05 -3.77
C CYS A 636 20.67 3.73 -4.84
N LEU A 637 20.53 2.59 -5.52
CA LEU A 637 21.44 2.16 -6.59
C LEU A 637 21.33 2.99 -7.88
N ALA A 638 20.37 3.91 -7.97
CA ALA A 638 20.07 4.67 -9.19
C ALA A 638 19.82 3.78 -10.43
N CYS A 639 19.34 2.54 -10.22
CA CYS A 639 19.13 1.53 -11.27
C CYS A 639 17.91 1.79 -12.17
N LYS A 640 17.09 2.80 -11.84
CA LYS A 640 15.81 3.11 -12.51
C LYS A 640 14.74 2.01 -12.45
N GLY A 641 14.92 0.95 -11.65
CA GLY A 641 13.85 -0.03 -11.40
C GLY A 641 12.57 0.64 -10.87
N CYS A 642 12.71 1.70 -10.07
CA CYS A 642 11.57 2.50 -9.63
C CYS A 642 10.81 3.17 -10.77
N LYS A 643 11.49 3.58 -11.85
CA LYS A 643 10.84 4.24 -12.98
C LYS A 643 9.97 3.26 -13.77
N SER A 644 10.43 2.01 -13.89
CA SER A 644 9.74 0.95 -14.64
C SER A 644 8.63 0.27 -13.85
N ASP A 645 8.88 -0.07 -12.58
CA ASP A 645 7.94 -0.87 -11.78
C ASP A 645 6.93 0.01 -11.02
N CYS A 646 7.15 1.32 -10.94
CA CYS A 646 6.23 2.21 -10.24
C CYS A 646 5.10 2.56 -11.19
N PRO A 647 3.84 2.34 -10.78
CA PRO A 647 2.70 2.66 -11.64
C PRO A 647 2.62 4.13 -12.05
N VAL A 648 3.25 5.03 -11.29
CA VAL A 648 3.28 6.48 -11.56
C VAL A 648 4.65 6.97 -12.03
N GLY A 649 5.57 6.05 -12.37
CA GLY A 649 6.82 6.36 -13.06
C GLY A 649 7.87 7.14 -12.26
N VAL A 650 7.93 6.96 -10.94
CA VAL A 650 8.89 7.69 -10.08
C VAL A 650 10.34 7.42 -10.48
N ASP A 651 11.06 8.44 -10.92
CA ASP A 651 12.47 8.34 -11.33
C ASP A 651 13.43 8.78 -10.22
N MET A 652 13.52 7.95 -9.18
CA MET A 652 14.40 8.20 -8.03
C MET A 652 15.89 8.31 -8.41
N ALA A 653 16.31 7.73 -9.54
CA ALA A 653 17.68 7.86 -10.03
C ALA A 653 17.97 9.30 -10.45
N THR A 654 17.05 9.91 -11.22
CA THR A 654 17.14 11.32 -11.61
C THR A 654 17.02 12.23 -10.38
N TYR A 655 16.11 11.92 -9.44
CA TYR A 655 15.93 12.74 -8.23
C TYR A 655 17.18 12.71 -7.34
N LYS A 656 17.80 11.53 -7.18
CA LYS A 656 19.08 11.40 -6.48
C LYS A 656 20.17 12.23 -7.14
N ALA A 657 20.29 12.17 -8.47
CA ALA A 657 21.32 12.93 -9.19
C ALA A 657 21.14 14.45 -9.02
N GLU A 658 19.90 14.95 -9.13
CA GLU A 658 19.55 16.35 -8.90
C GLU A 658 19.93 16.77 -7.47
N PHE A 659 19.47 16.01 -6.47
CA PHE A 659 19.77 16.27 -5.07
C PHE A 659 21.27 16.29 -4.79
N LEU A 660 22.02 15.27 -5.24
CA LEU A 660 23.46 15.21 -5.01
C LEU A 660 24.23 16.30 -5.76
N SER A 661 23.68 16.87 -6.83
CA SER A 661 24.26 18.03 -7.51
C SER A 661 24.19 19.26 -6.61
N HIS A 662 22.99 19.61 -6.15
CA HIS A 662 22.76 20.76 -5.26
C HIS A 662 23.41 20.58 -3.90
N HIS A 663 23.28 19.39 -3.31
CA HIS A 663 23.87 19.06 -2.02
C HIS A 663 25.38 19.32 -2.09
N TYR A 664 26.12 18.72 -3.02
CA TYR A 664 27.57 18.87 -3.05
C TYR A 664 28.08 20.09 -3.83
N ALA A 665 27.21 21.02 -4.23
CA ALA A 665 27.64 22.27 -4.88
C ALA A 665 28.56 23.06 -3.94
N GLY A 666 29.80 23.30 -4.39
CA GLY A 666 30.83 23.98 -3.58
C GLY A 666 31.35 23.17 -2.37
N ARG A 667 31.04 21.87 -2.25
CA ARG A 667 31.47 20.99 -1.15
C ARG A 667 32.27 19.80 -1.66
N LEU A 668 33.13 19.26 -0.80
CA LEU A 668 33.82 18.00 -1.07
C LEU A 668 32.81 16.84 -1.08
N ARG A 669 32.88 15.99 -2.10
CA ARG A 669 32.08 14.76 -2.17
C ARG A 669 32.74 13.64 -1.35
N PRO A 670 31.99 12.62 -0.91
CA PRO A 670 32.55 11.38 -0.39
C PRO A 670 33.59 10.78 -1.34
N ALA A 671 34.64 10.17 -0.79
CA ALA A 671 35.70 9.57 -1.60
C ALA A 671 35.17 8.55 -2.63
N ALA A 672 34.12 7.80 -2.26
CA ALA A 672 33.43 6.86 -3.14
C ALA A 672 32.90 7.52 -4.44
N HIS A 673 32.47 8.78 -4.39
CA HIS A 673 31.98 9.49 -5.57
C HIS A 673 33.10 9.78 -6.58
N TYR A 674 34.32 10.01 -6.10
CA TYR A 674 35.48 10.21 -6.97
C TYR A 674 36.07 8.88 -7.45
N SER A 675 36.19 7.89 -6.56
CA SER A 675 36.78 6.60 -6.90
C SER A 675 35.87 5.77 -7.82
N MET A 676 34.56 5.71 -7.53
CA MET A 676 33.60 4.91 -8.30
C MET A 676 32.89 5.75 -9.37
N GLY A 677 32.55 7.00 -9.10
CA GLY A 677 31.89 7.87 -10.09
C GLY A 677 32.78 8.21 -11.28
N TRP A 678 34.12 8.21 -11.12
CA TRP A 678 35.07 8.37 -12.22
C TRP A 678 35.69 7.05 -12.67
N LEU A 679 35.09 5.91 -12.34
CA LEU A 679 35.57 4.59 -12.76
C LEU A 679 35.87 4.49 -14.26
N PRO A 680 35.09 5.09 -15.20
CA PRO A 680 35.46 5.10 -16.62
C PRO A 680 36.79 5.81 -16.92
N VAL A 681 37.13 6.87 -16.17
CA VAL A 681 38.42 7.59 -16.29
C VAL A 681 39.54 6.72 -15.73
N TRP A 682 39.36 6.17 -14.53
CA TRP A 682 40.33 5.26 -13.90
C TRP A 682 40.58 4.00 -14.75
N ALA A 683 39.53 3.45 -15.37
CA ALA A 683 39.59 2.33 -16.28
C ALA A 683 40.45 2.65 -17.52
N ARG A 684 40.28 3.84 -18.12
CA ARG A 684 41.12 4.29 -19.24
C ARG A 684 42.58 4.42 -18.84
N LEU A 685 42.87 5.02 -17.68
CA LEU A 685 44.23 5.15 -17.16
C LEU A 685 44.85 3.78 -16.86
N SER A 686 44.05 2.82 -16.39
CA SER A 686 44.52 1.47 -16.09
C SER A 686 45.03 0.69 -17.32
N ARG A 687 44.70 1.14 -18.54
CA ARG A 687 45.22 0.58 -19.80
C ARG A 687 46.72 0.76 -19.97
N ILE A 688 47.32 1.74 -19.29
CA ILE A 688 48.76 2.04 -19.41
C ILE A 688 49.59 0.90 -18.82
N SER A 689 49.18 0.34 -17.68
CA SER A 689 49.83 -0.84 -17.08
C SER A 689 48.84 -1.66 -16.25
N PRO A 690 48.01 -2.51 -16.89
CA PRO A 690 46.97 -3.27 -16.20
C PRO A 690 47.52 -4.22 -15.14
N ARG A 691 48.71 -4.80 -15.37
CA ARG A 691 49.36 -5.73 -14.43
C ARG A 691 49.81 -5.02 -13.15
N LEU A 692 50.42 -3.84 -13.28
CA LEU A 692 50.85 -3.04 -12.14
C LEU A 692 49.66 -2.55 -11.32
N VAL A 693 48.62 -2.04 -11.99
CA VAL A 693 47.39 -1.58 -11.33
C VAL A 693 46.75 -2.70 -10.51
N ASN A 694 46.68 -3.92 -11.05
CA ASN A 694 46.14 -5.06 -10.30
C ASN A 694 47.06 -5.52 -9.17
N ALA A 695 48.38 -5.49 -9.35
CA ALA A 695 49.32 -5.84 -8.29
C ALA A 695 49.15 -4.91 -7.08
N VAL A 696 48.99 -3.59 -7.32
CA VAL A 696 48.74 -2.60 -6.26
C VAL A 696 47.36 -2.78 -5.63
N LEU A 697 46.32 -2.96 -6.45
CA LEU A 697 44.93 -3.12 -5.98
C LEU A 697 44.68 -4.41 -5.19
N ASN A 698 45.54 -5.42 -5.34
CA ASN A 698 45.43 -6.71 -4.64
C ASN A 698 46.55 -6.96 -3.62
N ALA A 699 47.50 -6.03 -3.45
CA ALA A 699 48.57 -6.15 -2.47
C ALA A 699 47.99 -6.11 -1.04
N PRO A 700 48.25 -7.12 -0.18
CA PRO A 700 47.78 -7.13 1.21
C PRO A 700 48.19 -5.86 1.96
N GLY A 701 47.29 -5.30 2.78
CA GLY A 701 47.52 -4.04 3.49
C GLY A 701 47.30 -2.79 2.60
N ILE A 702 47.98 -2.70 1.45
CA ILE A 702 47.83 -1.59 0.49
C ILE A 702 46.42 -1.57 -0.09
N ALA A 703 45.88 -2.72 -0.49
CA ALA A 703 44.52 -2.86 -1.01
C ALA A 703 43.47 -2.48 0.04
N ARG A 704 43.71 -2.80 1.31
CA ARG A 704 42.79 -2.48 2.41
C ARG A 704 42.78 -0.97 2.67
N LEU A 705 43.95 -0.36 2.76
CA LEU A 705 44.10 1.09 2.91
C LEU A 705 43.54 1.84 1.69
N GLY A 706 43.85 1.37 0.49
CA GLY A 706 43.36 1.94 -0.77
C GLY A 706 41.84 1.90 -0.87
N LYS A 707 41.19 0.79 -0.49
CA LYS A 707 39.72 0.67 -0.43
C LYS A 707 39.12 1.63 0.60
N ALA A 708 39.69 1.70 1.81
CA ALA A 708 39.25 2.63 2.85
C ALA A 708 39.35 4.09 2.38
N LEU A 709 40.48 4.49 1.80
CA LEU A 709 40.69 5.83 1.24
C LEU A 709 39.79 6.12 0.03
N ALA A 710 39.46 5.10 -0.75
CA ALA A 710 38.52 5.19 -1.87
C ALA A 710 37.05 5.23 -1.42
N GLY A 711 36.75 5.09 -0.12
CA GLY A 711 35.38 5.00 0.39
C GLY A 711 34.65 3.72 -0.03
N VAL A 712 35.40 2.62 -0.25
CA VAL A 712 34.86 1.31 -0.63
C VAL A 712 35.00 0.35 0.55
N ALA A 713 33.96 -0.44 0.81
CA ALA A 713 33.95 -1.48 1.84
C ALA A 713 35.20 -2.39 1.73
N THR A 714 35.94 -2.54 2.84
CA THR A 714 37.26 -3.18 2.82
C THR A 714 37.21 -4.68 2.54
N GLU A 715 36.03 -5.26 2.62
CA GLU A 715 35.69 -6.66 2.38
C GLU A 715 35.57 -6.95 0.87
N ARG A 716 35.38 -5.91 0.04
CA ARG A 716 35.21 -6.08 -1.41
C ARG A 716 36.51 -6.42 -2.12
N ASN A 717 36.41 -7.33 -3.09
CA ASN A 717 37.52 -7.63 -3.98
C ASN A 717 37.77 -6.48 -4.96
N ALA A 718 39.02 -6.15 -5.20
CA ALA A 718 39.37 -5.14 -6.20
C ALA A 718 39.17 -5.69 -7.62
N PRO A 719 38.80 -4.86 -8.60
CA PRO A 719 38.62 -5.29 -9.98
C PRO A 719 39.93 -5.83 -10.57
N THR A 720 39.84 -6.82 -11.45
CA THR A 720 41.00 -7.43 -12.15
C THR A 720 41.13 -6.90 -13.57
N TRP A 721 41.61 -5.65 -13.71
CA TRP A 721 41.68 -4.92 -14.98
C TRP A 721 42.49 -5.61 -16.10
N HIS A 722 43.44 -6.51 -15.79
CA HIS A 722 44.25 -7.20 -16.78
C HIS A 722 43.48 -8.34 -17.45
N LYS A 723 42.61 -9.03 -16.71
CA LYS A 723 41.70 -10.03 -17.27
C LYS A 723 40.60 -9.34 -18.08
N ALA A 724 40.17 -8.18 -17.60
CA ALA A 724 39.18 -7.34 -18.24
C ALA A 724 39.61 -6.80 -19.61
N LEU A 725 40.76 -6.13 -19.64
CA LEU A 725 41.28 -5.44 -20.82
C LEU A 725 42.00 -6.37 -21.79
N GLY A 726 42.35 -7.57 -21.35
CA GLY A 726 42.88 -8.65 -22.19
C GLY A 726 41.82 -9.59 -22.75
N ALA A 727 40.53 -9.34 -22.45
CA ALA A 727 39.44 -10.14 -23.00
C ALA A 727 39.19 -9.73 -24.46
N ASP A 728 39.09 -10.73 -25.32
CA ASP A 728 38.78 -10.67 -26.75
C ASP A 728 37.27 -10.75 -27.04
N ARG A 729 36.45 -10.76 -25.99
CA ARG A 729 34.98 -10.81 -26.03
C ARG A 729 34.39 -10.00 -24.87
N PRO A 730 33.09 -9.60 -24.94
CA PRO A 730 32.41 -8.97 -23.81
C PRO A 730 32.58 -9.83 -22.55
N PHE A 731 33.01 -9.20 -21.47
CA PHE A 731 33.24 -9.86 -20.19
C PHE A 731 32.59 -9.02 -19.09
N VAL A 732 32.01 -9.69 -18.09
CA VAL A 732 31.38 -9.06 -16.92
C VAL A 732 32.41 -9.05 -15.79
N ILE A 733 32.67 -7.88 -15.19
CA ILE A 733 33.37 -7.80 -13.89
C ILE A 733 32.35 -8.12 -12.82
N ASP A 734 32.32 -9.37 -12.38
CA ASP A 734 31.53 -9.80 -11.24
C ASP A 734 32.27 -9.46 -9.93
N PHE A 735 31.72 -8.54 -9.15
CA PHE A 735 32.23 -8.21 -7.82
C PHE A 735 31.63 -9.19 -6.81
N ARG A 736 32.24 -10.38 -6.71
CA ARG A 736 31.81 -11.38 -5.71
C ARG A 736 32.10 -10.88 -4.30
N THR A 737 31.03 -10.61 -3.56
CA THR A 737 31.02 -10.48 -2.09
C THR A 737 30.50 -11.79 -1.51
N ASP A 738 31.28 -12.39 -0.60
CA ASP A 738 31.00 -13.54 0.27
C ASP A 738 30.17 -14.74 -0.30
N PRO A 739 30.75 -15.96 -0.42
CA PRO A 739 30.03 -17.16 -0.86
C PRO A 739 28.87 -17.63 0.06
N ALA A 740 28.62 -16.99 1.20
CA ALA A 740 27.46 -17.28 2.05
C ALA A 740 26.11 -16.74 1.51
N VAL A 741 26.11 -15.96 0.42
CA VAL A 741 24.89 -15.54 -0.27
C VAL A 741 24.81 -16.25 -1.64
N PRO A 742 23.89 -17.19 -1.85
CA PRO A 742 23.75 -17.83 -3.15
C PRO A 742 23.26 -16.81 -4.18
N PRO A 743 23.98 -16.64 -5.31
CA PRO A 743 23.44 -15.92 -6.45
C PRO A 743 22.47 -16.87 -7.15
N ILE A 744 21.19 -16.47 -7.18
CA ILE A 744 20.04 -17.20 -7.75
C ILE A 744 19.50 -18.29 -6.79
N PRO A 745 18.22 -18.22 -6.37
CA PRO A 745 17.61 -19.26 -5.57
C PRO A 745 17.55 -20.57 -6.39
N PRO A 746 17.77 -21.75 -5.78
CA PRO A 746 17.68 -23.05 -6.46
C PRO A 746 16.26 -23.43 -6.96
N HIS A 747 15.31 -22.50 -6.86
CA HIS A 747 13.91 -22.62 -7.27
C HIS A 747 13.48 -21.57 -8.31
N ALA A 748 14.43 -20.94 -9.01
CA ALA A 748 14.10 -20.04 -10.12
C ALA A 748 13.39 -20.81 -11.24
N GLY A 749 12.13 -20.47 -11.47
CA GLY A 749 11.33 -21.03 -12.56
C GLY A 749 11.75 -20.49 -13.93
N LEU A 750 11.30 -21.17 -14.99
CA LEU A 750 11.53 -20.79 -16.39
C LEU A 750 11.12 -19.35 -16.70
N ASP A 751 10.12 -18.84 -16.00
CA ASP A 751 9.57 -17.48 -16.07
C ASP A 751 10.55 -16.39 -15.59
N GLN A 752 11.36 -16.68 -14.56
CA GLN A 752 12.38 -15.73 -14.09
C GLN A 752 13.59 -15.67 -15.03
N ILE A 753 13.91 -16.80 -15.67
CA ILE A 753 14.94 -16.89 -16.71
C ILE A 753 14.45 -16.17 -17.99
N GLU A 754 13.18 -16.33 -18.34
CA GLU A 754 12.55 -15.68 -19.50
C GLU A 754 12.42 -14.16 -19.29
N ALA A 755 12.07 -13.69 -18.09
CA ALA A 755 12.02 -12.26 -17.76
C ALA A 755 13.41 -11.61 -17.84
N ALA A 756 14.45 -12.28 -17.33
CA ALA A 756 15.83 -11.81 -17.44
C ALA A 756 16.31 -11.81 -18.90
N ALA A 757 15.97 -12.84 -19.68
CA ALA A 757 16.29 -12.90 -21.10
C ALA A 757 15.54 -11.83 -21.92
N THR A 758 14.28 -11.55 -21.59
CA THR A 758 13.46 -10.55 -22.27
C THR A 758 13.91 -9.13 -21.94
N ALA A 759 14.38 -8.88 -20.72
CA ALA A 759 14.99 -7.61 -20.31
C ALA A 759 16.31 -7.32 -21.05
N ILE A 760 17.06 -8.36 -21.43
CA ILE A 760 18.27 -8.25 -22.26
C ILE A 760 17.92 -7.97 -23.74
N VAL A 761 16.77 -8.48 -24.21
CA VAL A 761 16.32 -8.32 -25.60
C VAL A 761 15.68 -6.95 -25.88
N LYS A 762 15.09 -6.30 -24.89
CA LYS A 762 14.54 -4.94 -25.03
C LYS A 762 15.64 -3.89 -24.81
N GLY A 763 16.40 -3.58 -25.86
CA GLY A 763 17.23 -2.36 -25.91
C GLY A 763 18.50 -2.42 -26.74
N ASP A 764 18.87 -3.56 -27.32
CA ASP A 764 20.16 -3.70 -28.02
C ASP A 764 20.02 -3.55 -29.54
N SER A 765 20.84 -2.69 -30.14
CA SER A 765 20.85 -2.38 -31.57
C SER A 765 21.42 -3.51 -32.45
N ASP A 766 22.04 -4.54 -31.86
CA ASP A 766 22.75 -5.62 -32.57
C ASP A 766 22.04 -7.00 -32.48
N ARG A 767 20.70 -6.97 -32.46
CA ARG A 767 19.80 -8.12 -32.27
C ARG A 767 20.08 -9.33 -33.18
N GLU A 768 20.47 -9.10 -34.44
CA GLU A 768 20.74 -10.19 -35.39
C GLU A 768 22.01 -10.98 -35.05
N ALA A 769 23.06 -10.33 -34.54
CA ALA A 769 24.33 -10.98 -34.23
C ALA A 769 24.21 -11.93 -33.02
N MET A 770 23.44 -11.52 -32.01
CA MET A 770 23.19 -12.34 -30.81
C MET A 770 22.34 -13.58 -31.10
N VAL A 771 21.28 -13.45 -31.92
CA VAL A 771 20.46 -14.61 -32.33
C VAL A 771 21.30 -15.59 -33.16
N LYS A 772 22.17 -15.09 -34.04
CA LYS A 772 23.11 -15.91 -34.81
C LYS A 772 24.10 -16.65 -33.93
N GLN A 773 24.68 -16.00 -32.92
CA GLN A 773 25.59 -16.63 -31.97
C GLN A 773 24.89 -17.64 -31.06
N GLY A 774 23.68 -17.33 -30.60
CA GLY A 774 22.87 -18.23 -29.79
C GLY A 774 22.49 -19.51 -30.53
N LEU A 775 22.08 -19.40 -31.80
CA LEU A 775 21.85 -20.56 -32.67
C LEU A 775 23.15 -21.35 -32.94
N LYS A 776 24.26 -20.66 -33.18
CA LYS A 776 25.56 -21.30 -33.45
C LYS A 776 26.09 -22.08 -32.24
N ALA A 777 25.90 -21.56 -31.02
CA ALA A 777 26.25 -22.23 -29.78
C ALA A 777 25.36 -23.47 -29.53
N LYS A 778 24.05 -23.36 -29.81
CA LYS A 778 23.11 -24.48 -29.66
C LYS A 778 23.34 -25.60 -30.68
N VAL A 779 23.73 -25.26 -31.91
CA VAL A 779 24.09 -26.24 -32.94
C VAL A 779 25.40 -26.97 -32.59
N GLN A 780 26.32 -26.33 -31.87
CA GLN A 780 27.55 -26.97 -31.39
C GLN A 780 27.32 -27.97 -30.25
N GLU A 781 26.25 -27.83 -29.46
CA GLU A 781 25.87 -28.80 -28.43
C GLU A 781 25.33 -30.14 -29.00
N PHE A 782 24.78 -30.14 -30.23
CA PHE A 782 24.18 -31.33 -30.85
C PHE A 782 25.09 -32.10 -31.82
N LEU A 783 26.34 -31.64 -32.03
CA LEU A 783 27.31 -32.34 -32.88
C LEU A 783 28.31 -33.12 -32.01
N PRO A 784 28.30 -34.46 -32.03
CA PRO A 784 29.20 -35.24 -31.19
C PRO A 784 30.62 -35.20 -31.76
N GLY A 785 31.52 -34.61 -30.99
CA GLY A 785 32.95 -34.90 -30.99
C GLY A 785 33.74 -34.56 -32.26
N ARG A 786 34.38 -33.39 -32.29
CA ARG A 786 35.70 -33.24 -32.92
C ARG A 786 36.48 -32.09 -32.28
N ARG A 787 37.50 -32.45 -31.49
CA ARG A 787 38.63 -31.56 -31.16
C ARG A 787 39.40 -31.25 -32.45
N GLN A 788 39.68 -29.97 -32.71
CA GLN A 788 40.82 -29.48 -33.51
C GLN A 788 40.99 -28.00 -33.14
N ARG A 789 42.02 -27.67 -32.35
CA ARG A 789 43.39 -27.25 -32.70
C ARG A 789 43.45 -25.78 -33.15
N GLU A 790 44.25 -25.05 -32.39
CA GLU A 790 44.72 -23.68 -32.59
C GLU A 790 45.24 -23.46 -34.01
N ASP A 791 44.81 -22.36 -34.61
CA ASP A 791 45.65 -21.33 -35.23
C ASP A 791 44.88 -19.99 -35.22
#